data_AF-A0A2V9BZT2-F1
#
_entry.id   AF-A0A2V9BZT2-F1
#
_cell.length_a   1.000
_cell.length_b   1.000
_cell.length_c   1.000
_cell.angle_alpha   90.00
_cell.angle_beta   90.00
_cell.angle_gamma   90.00
#
_symmetry.space_group_name_H-M   'P 1'
#
loop_
_entity.id
_entity.type
_entity.pdbx_description
1 polymer ?
#
loop_
_entity_poly.entity_id
_entity_poly.type
_entity_poly.pdbx_seq_one_letter_code
_entity_poly.pdbx_strand_id
1 'polypeptide(L)'
;MKGTTSLQPRRMKMTTIRMAVAFLAVAVLGAVGIAINQDAQAQSFMPPDLLHVIDPLSSLKSIPVPEPRNIARYIKDRNAAIALGKALFWDMAVGSDGQSCGSCHFHAGADSRSKNQLNPGFRAVPSDNTFSKFSRNGGGPNYQLKAADFPFHQLADVNNQNSAVVFDTNDISSSAGVFNFAFTAVAPLAANSATDIGTMASPDPVFNVGGINVRGVEPRNTPTMINAVFNHRNFWDGRARAEFNGVNPIGQLDPAAKVAHVPALGAQPEMISLIDGSHPDLALDNASLASQAVGPPLSNLEMSFNGRNFAILGRKLVSRRPLAQQLVASDDSSLGLLSRWPVQGLNTTYRDMIAAAFQNEWWDSAWMAQINPDNSVTFMPSGTVAVSALSNTSASANQFQLIESNFSLIWGLALQEYMATLVSDDSRVDRFLEGHLNALTAQEQLGMDVFRHKGRCIRCHGGPETTNASVSNIVDGLIIPAELLEHMFMGDGNFAVYDNGFYNTGMRPCAGLQPNGQQGSCDDLGVGASIGPLNLPLSNARLQQMPNSPVTRVEFVGPTNRIVADGAFKTPGLRNVELTAPYFHNGGMLTLEQVVEFYNRGGDFANFNMNNLDLDITPLNLTADEKVALVAFLKALTDERVRYEQAPFDHPELFVSNGAIGDQKRVLSDGTGKAIMDTLHVPQTGKGGRTAPAVNFLHTPLVPPVLWASNPTMIFTASASAATKPAGQVLNIRNLGEGQLSWTLAGTQPWLSFTRTSGVAPASPAQDTTLSVSASGMAPGSYVDTVTITAPGIKNSPIQITVRLVVKP
;
A
#
# COMPACT_ATOMS: atom_id res chain seq x y z
N MET A 1 15.25 63.94 45.06
CA MET A 1 14.01 63.91 45.87
C MET A 1 13.47 62.50 45.78
N LYS A 2 13.25 61.67 46.80
CA LYS A 2 13.49 61.61 48.26
C LYS A 2 14.11 60.20 48.46
N GLY A 3 15.31 60.04 49.03
CA GLY A 3 15.57 59.73 50.45
C GLY A 3 15.38 58.21 50.72
N THR A 4 16.25 57.42 51.34
CA THR A 4 17.39 57.65 52.25
C THR A 4 18.03 56.29 52.59
N THR A 5 19.33 56.30 52.91
CA THR A 5 20.12 55.44 53.85
C THR A 5 20.37 53.95 53.53
N SER A 6 21.62 53.55 53.22
CA SER A 6 22.76 53.16 54.10
C SER A 6 22.65 51.70 54.59
N LEU A 7 23.62 50.78 54.50
CA LEU A 7 25.04 50.80 54.90
C LEU A 7 25.80 49.62 54.23
N GLN A 8 27.06 49.88 53.88
CA GLN A 8 28.16 48.94 53.58
C GLN A 8 28.70 48.29 54.91
N PRO A 9 29.88 47.61 54.97
CA PRO A 9 30.48 46.48 54.22
C PRO A 9 31.27 45.51 55.17
N ARG A 10 31.96 44.47 54.64
CA ARG A 10 33.32 43.95 55.06
C ARG A 10 33.55 42.59 54.37
N ARG A 11 34.54 42.30 53.52
CA ARG A 11 36.01 42.48 53.45
C ARG A 11 36.84 41.82 54.58
N MET A 12 37.55 40.74 54.25
CA MET A 12 38.99 40.46 54.52
C MET A 12 39.32 39.08 53.89
N LYS A 13 40.20 38.95 52.87
CA LYS A 13 41.66 39.12 52.75
C LYS A 13 42.48 37.85 53.07
N MET A 14 43.23 37.43 52.04
CA MET A 14 44.64 36.96 52.00
C MET A 14 45.05 35.69 52.76
N THR A 15 45.68 34.74 52.06
CA THR A 15 47.14 34.38 52.09
C THR A 15 47.34 32.97 51.46
N THR A 16 48.01 32.82 50.32
CA THR A 16 49.45 32.51 50.07
C THR A 16 49.98 31.26 50.79
N ILE A 17 50.59 30.30 50.03
CA ILE A 17 51.96 29.69 50.22
C ILE A 17 52.13 28.23 49.68
N ARG A 18 53.26 28.01 48.96
CA ARG A 18 54.14 26.80 48.76
C ARG A 18 53.95 25.76 47.63
N MET A 19 54.74 25.98 46.57
CA MET A 19 55.77 25.13 45.92
C MET A 19 56.08 23.69 46.44
N ALA A 20 56.10 22.69 45.52
CA ALA A 20 57.30 22.07 44.89
C ALA A 20 57.36 20.51 44.81
N VAL A 21 58.07 20.04 43.74
CA VAL A 21 58.78 18.74 43.55
C VAL A 21 57.91 17.51 43.19
N ALA A 22 58.21 16.62 42.23
CA ALA A 22 59.09 16.53 41.04
C ALA A 22 58.77 15.19 40.36
N PHE A 23 58.91 15.06 39.03
CA PHE A 23 59.28 13.78 38.41
C PHE A 23 60.01 14.03 37.10
N LEU A 24 61.31 13.72 37.11
CA LEU A 24 62.17 13.59 35.95
C LEU A 24 62.57 12.10 35.88
N ALA A 25 62.11 11.39 34.86
CA ALA A 25 62.78 10.18 34.36
C ALA A 25 62.40 9.99 32.89
N VAL A 26 63.40 10.25 32.05
CA VAL A 26 63.40 10.20 30.60
C VAL A 26 63.46 8.76 30.11
N ALA A 27 62.61 8.48 29.12
CA ALA A 27 62.79 7.56 27.98
C ALA A 27 63.77 6.39 28.13
N VAL A 28 63.24 5.16 28.13
CA VAL A 28 63.53 4.15 27.09
C VAL A 28 62.32 3.20 27.01
N LEU A 29 61.45 3.42 26.04
CA LEU A 29 60.72 2.40 25.26
C LEU A 29 60.04 3.16 24.11
N GLY A 30 60.87 3.73 23.25
CA GLY A 30 60.45 4.22 21.96
C GLY A 30 60.09 3.04 21.06
N ALA A 31 59.02 3.23 20.29
CA ALA A 31 58.54 2.38 19.21
C ALA A 31 57.54 1.27 19.53
N VAL A 32 56.48 1.55 20.32
CA VAL A 32 55.11 1.04 20.07
C VAL A 32 54.12 2.04 20.68
N GLY A 33 53.44 2.86 19.88
CA GLY A 33 52.43 3.79 20.43
C GLY A 33 52.15 5.03 19.60
N ILE A 34 51.83 4.87 18.31
CA ILE A 34 51.13 5.90 17.53
C ILE A 34 49.97 5.18 16.82
N ALA A 35 48.89 4.94 17.57
CA ALA A 35 47.55 4.60 17.06
C ALA A 35 46.56 4.47 18.23
N ILE A 36 46.47 5.46 19.12
CA ILE A 36 45.36 5.56 20.07
C ILE A 36 45.18 7.03 20.44
N ASN A 37 43.96 7.53 20.21
CA ASN A 37 43.41 8.87 20.46
C ASN A 37 43.16 9.77 19.24
N GLN A 38 42.36 9.28 18.29
CA GLN A 38 41.44 10.16 17.55
C GLN A 38 39.95 9.94 17.92
N ASP A 39 39.59 8.80 18.53
CA ASP A 39 38.20 8.53 18.93
C ASP A 39 37.78 9.18 20.26
N ALA A 40 38.71 9.54 21.15
CA ALA A 40 38.38 10.02 22.49
C ALA A 40 38.03 11.52 22.55
N GLN A 41 38.20 12.29 21.47
CA GLN A 41 37.86 13.72 21.44
C GLN A 41 36.52 14.04 20.78
N ALA A 42 35.84 13.08 20.14
CA ALA A 42 34.52 13.29 19.54
C ALA A 42 33.34 13.12 20.51
N GLN A 43 33.56 12.56 21.71
CA GLN A 43 32.48 12.24 22.66
C GLN A 43 32.22 13.28 23.77
N SER A 44 32.87 14.45 23.75
CA SER A 44 32.79 15.40 24.89
C SER A 44 32.06 16.73 24.65
N PHE A 45 31.40 16.93 23.50
CA PHE A 45 30.56 18.10 23.26
C PHE A 45 29.32 17.77 22.39
N MET A 46 28.39 16.97 22.91
CA MET A 46 27.01 17.01 22.44
C MET A 46 26.17 17.70 23.52
N PRO A 47 25.48 18.82 23.23
CA PRO A 47 24.47 19.33 24.13
C PRO A 47 23.37 18.26 24.29
N PRO A 48 22.77 18.10 25.49
CA PRO A 48 21.73 17.10 25.72
C PRO A 48 20.48 17.24 24.83
N ASP A 49 20.27 18.42 24.22
CA ASP A 49 19.08 18.77 23.45
C ASP A 49 19.10 18.38 21.95
N LEU A 50 20.12 17.63 21.49
CA LEU A 50 20.27 17.25 20.06
C LEU A 50 20.26 15.72 19.82
N LEU A 51 19.89 14.94 20.82
CA LEU A 51 19.64 13.51 20.70
C LEU A 51 18.15 13.28 20.51
N HIS A 52 17.75 12.39 19.59
CA HIS A 52 16.36 11.93 19.46
C HIS A 52 15.75 11.73 20.85
N VAL A 53 14.64 12.40 21.12
CA VAL A 53 13.89 12.17 22.36
C VAL A 53 13.47 10.70 22.34
N ILE A 54 14.08 9.88 23.19
CA ILE A 54 13.73 8.46 23.27
C ILE A 54 12.46 8.35 24.08
N ASP A 55 11.32 8.27 23.40
CA ASP A 55 10.05 7.98 24.06
C ASP A 55 10.01 6.49 24.49
N PRO A 56 9.91 6.19 25.79
CA PRO A 56 9.89 4.82 26.27
C PRO A 56 8.71 4.01 25.71
N LEU A 57 8.96 2.73 25.43
CA LEU A 57 7.88 1.79 25.13
C LEU A 57 6.87 1.72 26.28
N SER A 58 5.59 1.84 25.95
CA SER A 58 4.46 1.66 26.86
C SER A 58 3.32 0.91 26.15
N SER A 59 2.26 0.56 26.89
CA SER A 59 1.07 -0.09 26.28
C SER A 59 0.33 0.90 25.38
N LEU A 60 -0.18 0.44 24.24
CA LEU A 60 -1.00 1.29 23.36
C LEU A 60 -2.29 1.77 24.05
N LYS A 61 -2.78 1.04 25.06
CA LYS A 61 -3.94 1.46 25.88
C LYS A 61 -3.71 2.77 26.62
N SER A 62 -2.47 3.25 26.71
CA SER A 62 -2.13 4.50 27.39
C SER A 62 -2.40 5.76 26.55
N ILE A 63 -2.59 5.64 25.23
CA ILE A 63 -2.81 6.77 24.33
C ILE A 63 -4.25 6.75 23.79
N PRO A 64 -4.97 7.89 23.84
CA PRO A 64 -6.28 8.00 23.20
C PRO A 64 -6.17 7.93 21.68
N VAL A 65 -7.19 7.38 21.03
CA VAL A 65 -7.30 7.40 19.56
C VAL A 65 -7.44 8.86 19.10
N PRO A 66 -6.58 9.35 18.18
CA PRO A 66 -6.70 10.71 17.64
C PRO A 66 -8.01 10.92 16.88
N GLU A 67 -8.66 12.06 17.11
CA GLU A 67 -9.92 12.44 16.46
C GLU A 67 -9.88 13.91 15.99
N PRO A 68 -10.54 14.26 14.87
CA PRO A 68 -10.71 15.65 14.46
C PRO A 68 -11.52 16.43 15.47
N ARG A 69 -11.06 17.63 15.85
CA ARG A 69 -11.71 18.43 16.90
C ARG A 69 -13.15 18.80 16.57
N ASN A 70 -13.44 19.01 15.30
CA ASN A 70 -14.75 19.47 14.82
C ASN A 70 -15.60 18.34 14.20
N ILE A 71 -15.28 17.07 14.44
CA ILE A 71 -15.96 15.94 13.77
C ILE A 71 -17.49 15.94 13.94
N ALA A 72 -18.00 16.43 15.08
CA ALA A 72 -19.43 16.54 15.37
C ALA A 72 -20.20 17.49 14.43
N ARG A 73 -19.51 18.41 13.73
CA ARG A 73 -20.10 19.24 12.66
C ARG A 73 -20.45 18.44 11.42
N TYR A 74 -19.87 17.25 11.25
CA TYR A 74 -20.06 16.38 10.10
C TYR A 74 -20.84 15.12 10.45
N ILE A 75 -20.45 14.47 11.55
CA ILE A 75 -20.98 13.19 11.99
C ILE A 75 -22.07 13.42 13.05
N LYS A 76 -23.27 12.97 12.72
CA LYS A 76 -24.45 12.98 13.59
C LYS A 76 -24.51 11.75 14.50
N ASP A 77 -24.18 10.57 13.96
CA ASP A 77 -24.14 9.31 14.68
C ASP A 77 -22.87 8.55 14.30
N ARG A 78 -21.99 8.37 15.29
CA ARG A 78 -20.69 7.74 15.10
C ARG A 78 -20.79 6.25 14.74
N ASN A 79 -21.71 5.52 15.36
CA ASN A 79 -21.87 4.09 15.06
C ASN A 79 -22.42 3.88 13.65
N ALA A 80 -23.32 4.75 13.20
CA ALA A 80 -23.79 4.75 11.82
C ALA A 80 -22.65 5.08 10.84
N ALA A 81 -21.77 6.03 11.18
CA ALA A 81 -20.60 6.38 10.38
C ALA A 81 -19.59 5.22 10.30
N ILE A 82 -19.32 4.53 11.41
CA ILE A 82 -18.47 3.32 11.45
C ILE A 82 -19.06 2.21 10.56
N ALA A 83 -20.36 1.95 10.66
CA ALA A 83 -21.04 0.96 9.82
C ALA A 83 -20.96 1.33 8.33
N LEU A 84 -21.19 2.60 7.99
CA LEU A 84 -21.05 3.11 6.62
C LEU A 84 -19.61 2.97 6.12
N GLY A 85 -18.62 3.34 6.94
CA GLY A 85 -17.20 3.23 6.62
C GLY A 85 -16.78 1.79 6.36
N LYS A 86 -17.19 0.86 7.22
CA LYS A 86 -16.93 -0.59 7.03
C LYS A 86 -17.57 -1.10 5.75
N ALA A 87 -18.84 -0.75 5.49
CA ALA A 87 -19.50 -1.17 4.27
C ALA A 87 -18.75 -0.66 3.02
N LEU A 88 -18.42 0.64 2.96
CA LEU A 88 -17.68 1.23 1.83
C LEU A 88 -16.27 0.66 1.66
N PHE A 89 -15.53 0.42 2.76
CA PHE A 89 -14.17 -0.11 2.71
C PHE A 89 -14.11 -1.50 2.04
N TRP A 90 -15.10 -2.34 2.34
CA TRP A 90 -15.13 -3.73 1.88
C TRP A 90 -15.93 -3.94 0.57
N ASP A 91 -16.76 -2.99 0.14
CA ASP A 91 -17.67 -3.21 -1.00
C ASP A 91 -16.95 -3.26 -2.34
N MET A 92 -17.01 -4.43 -2.98
CA MET A 92 -16.41 -4.68 -4.30
C MET A 92 -17.04 -3.85 -5.42
N ALA A 93 -18.24 -3.28 -5.21
CA ALA A 93 -18.87 -2.38 -6.16
C ALA A 93 -18.27 -0.97 -6.16
N VAL A 94 -17.39 -0.63 -5.22
CA VAL A 94 -16.69 0.66 -5.23
C VAL A 94 -15.77 0.75 -6.44
N GLY A 95 -14.90 -0.24 -6.64
CA GLY A 95 -13.95 -0.25 -7.75
C GLY A 95 -14.62 -0.41 -9.11
N SER A 96 -13.88 -0.12 -10.17
CA SER A 96 -14.37 -0.24 -11.54
C SER A 96 -14.52 -1.68 -12.01
N ASP A 97 -13.77 -2.64 -11.45
CA ASP A 97 -13.77 -4.03 -11.90
C ASP A 97 -13.76 -5.06 -10.76
N GLY A 98 -14.35 -4.69 -9.61
CA GLY A 98 -14.49 -5.56 -8.44
C GLY A 98 -13.45 -5.34 -7.33
N GLN A 99 -12.53 -4.38 -7.49
CA GLN A 99 -11.59 -3.99 -6.43
C GLN A 99 -12.30 -3.20 -5.31
N SER A 100 -11.86 -3.41 -4.07
CA SER A 100 -12.24 -2.65 -2.87
C SER A 100 -10.98 -2.26 -2.11
N CYS A 101 -11.08 -1.41 -1.07
CA CYS A 101 -9.95 -1.20 -0.16
C CYS A 101 -9.56 -2.53 0.51
N GLY A 102 -10.55 -3.34 0.89
CA GLY A 102 -10.34 -4.69 1.41
C GLY A 102 -9.50 -5.59 0.50
N SER A 103 -9.55 -5.43 -0.83
CA SER A 103 -8.80 -6.27 -1.79
C SER A 103 -7.28 -6.18 -1.61
N CYS A 104 -6.78 -5.08 -1.07
CA CYS A 104 -5.36 -4.85 -0.80
C CYS A 104 -5.00 -4.97 0.70
N HIS A 105 -6.01 -4.97 1.58
CA HIS A 105 -5.85 -4.86 3.03
C HIS A 105 -6.54 -6.00 3.81
N PHE A 106 -6.81 -7.14 3.18
CA PHE A 106 -7.60 -8.23 3.77
C PHE A 106 -6.87 -9.10 4.80
N HIS A 107 -5.53 -9.06 4.86
CA HIS A 107 -4.74 -9.89 5.76
C HIS A 107 -3.94 -9.02 6.74
N ALA A 108 -4.43 -8.87 7.98
CA ALA A 108 -3.87 -7.96 8.99
C ALA A 108 -3.66 -6.52 8.46
N GLY A 109 -4.54 -6.08 7.56
CA GLY A 109 -4.45 -4.78 6.90
C GLY A 109 -3.43 -4.69 5.76
N ALA A 110 -2.75 -5.78 5.37
CA ALA A 110 -1.75 -5.81 4.31
C ALA A 110 -2.11 -6.82 3.20
N ASP A 111 -1.29 -6.85 2.14
CA ASP A 111 -1.46 -7.77 1.02
C ASP A 111 -0.51 -8.96 1.13
N SER A 112 -1.09 -10.14 1.31
CA SER A 112 -0.35 -11.39 1.44
C SER A 112 -0.27 -12.18 0.12
N ARG A 113 -0.65 -11.61 -1.02
CA ARG A 113 -0.60 -12.31 -2.31
C ARG A 113 0.82 -12.29 -2.86
N SER A 114 1.19 -13.28 -3.67
CA SER A 114 2.53 -13.38 -4.28
C SER A 114 2.51 -13.41 -5.82
N LYS A 115 1.32 -13.48 -6.43
CA LYS A 115 1.15 -13.49 -7.90
C LYS A 115 0.66 -12.16 -8.44
N ASN A 116 1.25 -11.71 -9.54
CA ASN A 116 0.94 -10.41 -10.15
C ASN A 116 1.16 -9.26 -9.17
N GLN A 117 2.23 -9.31 -8.39
CA GLN A 117 2.53 -8.32 -7.36
C GLN A 117 3.78 -7.49 -7.66
N LEU A 118 4.33 -7.57 -8.89
CA LEU A 118 5.51 -6.80 -9.26
C LEU A 118 5.14 -5.49 -9.97
N ASN A 119 5.76 -4.39 -9.55
CA ASN A 119 5.84 -3.11 -10.27
C ASN A 119 7.31 -2.84 -10.66
N PRO A 120 7.62 -2.33 -11.86
CA PRO A 120 9.00 -2.16 -12.34
C PRO A 120 9.72 -0.90 -11.81
N GLY A 121 9.28 -0.31 -10.70
CA GLY A 121 9.91 0.87 -10.12
C GLY A 121 9.45 2.21 -10.69
N PHE A 122 8.13 2.40 -10.88
CA PHE A 122 7.55 3.64 -11.45
C PHE A 122 7.96 4.96 -10.77
N ARG A 123 8.47 4.91 -9.53
CA ARG A 123 8.91 6.08 -8.76
C ARG A 123 10.38 6.43 -8.95
N ALA A 124 11.11 5.65 -9.75
CA ALA A 124 12.50 5.92 -10.04
C ALA A 124 12.69 7.29 -10.72
N VAL A 125 13.83 7.91 -10.46
CA VAL A 125 14.26 9.18 -11.03
C VAL A 125 15.66 8.95 -11.62
N PRO A 126 15.80 8.91 -12.97
CA PRO A 126 14.72 9.03 -13.97
C PRO A 126 13.76 7.83 -13.97
N SER A 127 12.55 8.02 -14.52
CA SER A 127 11.48 7.02 -14.52
C SER A 127 11.90 5.68 -15.14
N ASP A 128 11.52 4.58 -14.47
CA ASP A 128 11.68 3.22 -14.97
C ASP A 128 10.32 2.53 -15.12
N ASN A 129 10.17 1.80 -16.23
CA ASN A 129 8.98 1.03 -16.59
C ASN A 129 9.36 -0.39 -17.04
N THR A 130 10.58 -0.84 -16.77
CA THR A 130 11.13 -2.12 -17.25
C THR A 130 11.29 -3.10 -16.10
N PHE A 131 10.59 -4.23 -16.16
CA PHE A 131 10.75 -5.27 -15.16
C PHE A 131 12.14 -5.90 -15.17
N SER A 132 12.69 -6.08 -13.98
CA SER A 132 13.91 -6.85 -13.77
C SER A 132 13.68 -8.35 -14.02
N LYS A 133 14.75 -9.05 -14.38
CA LYS A 133 14.72 -10.50 -14.58
C LYS A 133 15.30 -11.22 -13.37
N PHE A 134 14.43 -11.93 -12.64
CA PHE A 134 14.84 -12.87 -11.60
C PHE A 134 15.51 -14.11 -12.23
N SER A 135 16.28 -14.87 -11.43
CA SER A 135 17.12 -15.96 -11.94
C SER A 135 16.33 -16.99 -12.78
N ARG A 136 16.87 -17.37 -13.96
CA ARG A 136 16.26 -18.24 -15.01
C ARG A 136 14.99 -17.71 -15.70
N ASN A 137 14.92 -16.42 -16.05
CA ASN A 137 13.81 -15.78 -16.80
C ASN A 137 12.50 -15.63 -16.00
N GLY A 138 12.59 -15.42 -14.68
CA GLY A 138 11.48 -14.98 -13.84
C GLY A 138 11.30 -13.46 -13.85
N GLY A 139 10.27 -12.95 -13.17
CA GLY A 139 9.91 -11.52 -13.17
C GLY A 139 8.89 -11.14 -14.24
N GLY A 140 8.49 -9.87 -14.26
CA GLY A 140 7.51 -9.35 -15.22
C GLY A 140 6.05 -9.36 -14.72
N PRO A 141 5.13 -8.88 -15.55
CA PRO A 141 3.71 -8.84 -15.22
C PRO A 141 3.18 -10.26 -14.98
N ASN A 142 2.28 -10.42 -14.00
CA ASN A 142 1.70 -11.72 -13.61
C ASN A 142 2.69 -12.80 -13.13
N TYR A 143 3.92 -12.44 -12.79
CA TYR A 143 4.87 -13.36 -12.19
C TYR A 143 4.41 -13.84 -10.79
N GLN A 144 4.75 -15.08 -10.46
CA GLN A 144 4.54 -15.68 -9.14
C GLN A 144 5.85 -15.61 -8.36
N LEU A 145 5.92 -14.71 -7.39
CA LEU A 145 7.07 -14.55 -6.50
C LEU A 145 7.28 -15.81 -5.65
N LYS A 146 8.55 -16.11 -5.38
CA LYS A 146 9.02 -17.27 -4.62
C LYS A 146 9.96 -16.82 -3.51
N ALA A 147 10.14 -17.65 -2.49
CA ALA A 147 11.06 -17.35 -1.40
C ALA A 147 12.50 -17.05 -1.87
N ALA A 148 12.96 -17.73 -2.92
CA ALA A 148 14.30 -17.54 -3.48
C ALA A 148 14.48 -16.22 -4.25
N ASP A 149 13.40 -15.51 -4.57
CA ASP A 149 13.45 -14.18 -5.19
C ASP A 149 13.81 -13.10 -4.16
N PHE A 150 13.73 -13.42 -2.86
CA PHE A 150 14.03 -12.51 -1.76
C PHE A 150 15.40 -12.80 -1.11
N PRO A 151 16.07 -11.76 -0.58
CA PRO A 151 15.71 -10.35 -0.71
C PRO A 151 15.91 -9.82 -2.14
N PHE A 152 15.29 -8.69 -2.47
CA PHE A 152 15.46 -8.03 -3.77
C PHE A 152 16.87 -7.43 -3.97
N HIS A 153 17.61 -7.26 -2.87
CA HIS A 153 19.03 -6.95 -2.87
C HIS A 153 19.80 -8.07 -2.15
N GLN A 154 20.52 -8.90 -2.90
CA GLN A 154 21.22 -10.08 -2.38
C GLN A 154 22.73 -9.85 -2.37
N LEU A 155 23.34 -10.09 -1.21
CA LEU A 155 24.79 -9.98 -0.99
C LEU A 155 25.40 -11.38 -0.87
N ALA A 156 26.64 -11.55 -1.35
CA ALA A 156 27.39 -12.80 -1.19
C ALA A 156 27.68 -13.15 0.28
N ASP A 157 27.95 -12.14 1.11
CA ASP A 157 27.95 -12.19 2.57
C ASP A 157 26.83 -11.28 3.11
N VAL A 158 25.79 -11.90 3.66
CA VAL A 158 24.59 -11.23 4.17
C VAL A 158 24.84 -10.31 5.38
N ASN A 159 26.00 -10.42 6.03
CA ASN A 159 26.35 -9.61 7.21
C ASN A 159 27.24 -8.41 6.86
N ASN A 160 27.67 -8.27 5.60
CA ASN A 160 28.58 -7.21 5.17
C ASN A 160 27.98 -6.41 4.02
N GLN A 161 27.53 -5.18 4.30
CA GLN A 161 26.97 -4.26 3.30
C GLN A 161 27.90 -3.97 2.11
N ASN A 162 29.22 -4.14 2.26
CA ASN A 162 30.21 -3.94 1.19
C ASN A 162 30.54 -5.23 0.41
N SER A 163 29.84 -6.33 0.69
CA SER A 163 30.00 -7.58 -0.03
C SER A 163 29.61 -7.44 -1.51
N ALA A 164 30.12 -8.34 -2.35
CA ALA A 164 29.68 -8.44 -3.73
C ALA A 164 28.15 -8.67 -3.80
N VAL A 165 27.48 -7.92 -4.67
CA VAL A 165 26.05 -8.06 -4.98
C VAL A 165 25.87 -9.26 -5.91
N VAL A 166 25.02 -10.21 -5.50
CA VAL A 166 24.66 -11.42 -6.26
C VAL A 166 23.44 -11.17 -7.14
N PHE A 167 22.52 -10.34 -6.66
CA PHE A 167 21.30 -9.94 -7.37
C PHE A 167 20.81 -8.60 -6.83
N ASP A 168 20.29 -7.74 -7.72
CA ASP A 168 19.65 -6.48 -7.35
C ASP A 168 18.50 -6.18 -8.30
N THR A 169 17.44 -5.61 -7.77
CA THR A 169 16.32 -5.07 -8.54
C THR A 169 15.69 -3.87 -7.83
N ASN A 170 15.24 -2.90 -8.62
CA ASN A 170 14.38 -1.79 -8.19
C ASN A 170 12.88 -2.13 -8.33
N ASP A 171 12.53 -3.33 -8.77
CA ASP A 171 11.15 -3.80 -8.80
C ASP A 171 10.56 -3.78 -7.37
N ILE A 172 9.25 -3.57 -7.29
CA ILE A 172 8.51 -3.43 -6.04
C ILE A 172 7.52 -4.57 -5.93
N SER A 173 7.45 -5.23 -4.77
CA SER A 173 6.36 -6.15 -4.44
C SER A 173 5.21 -5.38 -3.77
N SER A 174 4.04 -5.34 -4.39
CA SER A 174 2.85 -4.66 -3.88
C SER A 174 1.54 -5.19 -4.45
N SER A 175 0.42 -4.65 -3.98
CA SER A 175 -0.93 -5.01 -4.37
C SER A 175 -1.23 -4.80 -5.85
N ALA A 176 -1.80 -5.83 -6.47
CA ALA A 176 -2.49 -5.70 -7.75
C ALA A 176 -3.82 -4.95 -7.59
N GLY A 177 -4.01 -3.91 -8.40
CA GLY A 177 -5.24 -3.11 -8.48
C GLY A 177 -6.08 -3.44 -9.72
N VAL A 178 -6.36 -2.47 -10.59
CA VAL A 178 -7.30 -2.59 -11.72
C VAL A 178 -6.64 -2.85 -13.06
N PHE A 179 -7.44 -3.25 -14.06
CA PHE A 179 -7.02 -3.16 -15.45
C PHE A 179 -6.99 -1.71 -15.93
N ASN A 180 -5.99 -1.35 -16.73
CA ASN A 180 -5.90 -0.03 -17.34
C ASN A 180 -6.92 0.14 -18.48
N PHE A 181 -8.03 0.80 -18.17
CA PHE A 181 -9.14 1.09 -19.08
C PHE A 181 -9.56 2.56 -18.93
N ALA A 182 -10.10 3.15 -19.99
CA ALA A 182 -10.75 4.45 -19.94
C ALA A 182 -12.21 4.29 -19.48
N PHE A 183 -12.61 5.01 -18.44
CA PHE A 183 -13.97 5.01 -17.93
C PHE A 183 -14.94 5.61 -18.96
N THR A 184 -16.07 4.96 -19.20
CA THR A 184 -17.11 5.45 -20.11
C THR A 184 -18.43 5.69 -19.39
N ALA A 185 -18.85 4.76 -18.53
CA ALA A 185 -20.07 4.91 -17.73
C ALA A 185 -20.11 3.92 -16.56
N VAL A 186 -20.98 4.16 -15.59
CA VAL A 186 -21.38 3.12 -14.61
C VAL A 186 -22.40 2.19 -15.25
N ALA A 187 -22.25 0.89 -15.04
CA ALA A 187 -23.23 -0.09 -15.51
C ALA A 187 -24.63 0.15 -14.86
N PRO A 188 -25.73 -0.03 -15.62
CA PRO A 188 -27.08 0.17 -15.10
C PRO A 188 -27.38 -0.68 -13.86
N LEU A 189 -28.09 -0.11 -12.88
CA LEU A 189 -28.48 -0.79 -11.65
C LEU A 189 -29.23 -2.10 -11.90
N ALA A 190 -30.11 -2.13 -12.90
CA ALA A 190 -30.91 -3.30 -13.28
C ALA A 190 -30.06 -4.50 -13.75
N ALA A 191 -28.80 -4.26 -14.17
CA ALA A 191 -27.91 -5.34 -14.56
C ALA A 191 -27.32 -6.09 -13.35
N ASN A 192 -27.55 -5.63 -12.11
CA ASN A 192 -26.87 -6.08 -10.88
C ASN A 192 -25.34 -6.13 -11.03
N SER A 193 -24.77 -5.44 -12.02
CA SER A 193 -23.35 -5.41 -12.26
C SER A 193 -22.69 -4.40 -11.33
N ALA A 194 -21.70 -4.85 -10.58
CA ALA A 194 -20.87 -4.01 -9.72
C ALA A 194 -19.73 -3.31 -10.50
N THR A 195 -19.48 -3.70 -11.75
CA THR A 195 -18.39 -3.16 -12.55
C THR A 195 -18.82 -1.93 -13.36
N ASP A 196 -17.85 -1.07 -13.65
CA ASP A 196 -18.01 0.04 -14.58
C ASP A 196 -17.88 -0.46 -16.03
N ILE A 197 -18.28 0.40 -16.97
CA ILE A 197 -18.11 0.22 -18.40
C ILE A 197 -16.92 1.06 -18.82
N GLY A 198 -15.96 0.44 -19.50
CA GLY A 198 -14.77 1.12 -20.01
C GLY A 198 -14.35 0.61 -21.37
N THR A 199 -13.42 1.33 -21.98
CA THR A 199 -12.82 0.97 -23.27
C THR A 199 -11.31 0.90 -23.17
N MET A 200 -10.69 0.16 -24.08
CA MET A 200 -9.26 0.01 -24.19
C MET A 200 -8.87 0.23 -25.65
N ALA A 201 -8.09 1.28 -25.91
CA ALA A 201 -7.62 1.61 -27.26
C ALA A 201 -6.43 0.73 -27.68
N SER A 202 -5.55 0.41 -26.73
CA SER A 202 -4.39 -0.45 -26.91
C SER A 202 -4.10 -1.22 -25.62
N PRO A 203 -3.39 -2.36 -25.70
CA PRO A 203 -2.89 -3.02 -24.49
C PRO A 203 -2.08 -2.06 -23.61
N ASP A 204 -2.07 -2.33 -22.31
CA ASP A 204 -1.27 -1.61 -21.34
C ASP A 204 0.22 -1.75 -21.72
N PRO A 205 1.01 -0.66 -21.77
CA PRO A 205 2.40 -0.73 -22.20
C PRO A 205 3.32 -1.52 -21.25
N VAL A 206 2.94 -1.67 -19.98
CA VAL A 206 3.75 -2.30 -18.93
C VAL A 206 3.10 -3.60 -18.45
N PHE A 207 1.82 -3.54 -18.09
CA PHE A 207 1.06 -4.64 -17.49
C PHE A 207 0.28 -5.44 -18.53
N ASN A 208 0.99 -6.04 -19.48
CA ASN A 208 0.41 -6.98 -20.44
C ASN A 208 1.29 -8.23 -20.63
N VAL A 209 0.64 -9.35 -20.94
CA VAL A 209 1.31 -10.60 -21.32
C VAL A 209 0.86 -10.99 -22.73
N GLY A 210 1.73 -10.77 -23.72
CA GLY A 210 1.43 -11.08 -25.12
C GLY A 210 0.29 -10.23 -25.71
N GLY A 211 0.18 -8.96 -25.30
CA GLY A 211 -0.88 -8.04 -25.74
C GLY A 211 -2.22 -8.23 -25.01
N ILE A 212 -2.26 -9.03 -23.94
CA ILE A 212 -3.43 -9.20 -23.07
C ILE A 212 -3.14 -8.49 -21.75
N ASN A 213 -3.99 -7.55 -21.35
CA ASN A 213 -3.78 -6.79 -20.12
C ASN A 213 -3.95 -7.67 -18.89
N VAL A 214 -3.02 -7.53 -17.95
CA VAL A 214 -3.17 -7.99 -16.57
C VAL A 214 -3.41 -6.77 -15.67
N ARG A 215 -3.74 -7.00 -14.40
CA ARG A 215 -3.97 -5.89 -13.45
C ARG A 215 -2.65 -5.17 -13.16
N GLY A 216 -2.70 -3.84 -13.10
CA GLY A 216 -1.56 -3.02 -12.68
C GLY A 216 -1.24 -3.24 -11.20
N VAL A 217 -0.01 -2.89 -10.82
CA VAL A 217 0.52 -3.10 -9.46
C VAL A 217 1.00 -1.78 -8.88
N GLU A 218 0.67 -1.52 -7.62
CA GLU A 218 1.08 -0.31 -6.91
C GLU A 218 2.60 -0.11 -6.86
N PRO A 219 3.10 1.14 -6.93
CA PRO A 219 4.52 1.42 -7.01
C PRO A 219 5.23 1.47 -5.65
N ARG A 220 4.50 1.17 -4.57
CA ARG A 220 5.02 0.96 -3.21
C ARG A 220 4.23 -0.15 -2.56
N ASN A 221 4.90 -0.97 -1.75
CA ASN A 221 4.28 -2.02 -0.96
C ASN A 221 3.14 -1.49 -0.09
N THR A 222 2.02 -2.19 -0.07
CA THR A 222 0.81 -1.77 0.65
C THR A 222 1.04 -1.84 2.16
N PRO A 223 0.97 -0.71 2.90
CA PRO A 223 1.14 -0.73 4.35
C PRO A 223 -0.11 -1.29 5.06
N THR A 224 0.05 -1.72 6.32
CA THR A 224 -1.10 -2.07 7.15
C THR A 224 -1.98 -0.86 7.48
N MET A 225 -3.29 -1.07 7.51
CA MET A 225 -4.29 -0.08 7.98
C MET A 225 -4.61 -0.18 9.47
N ILE A 226 -4.13 -1.23 10.15
CA ILE A 226 -4.32 -1.39 11.60
C ILE A 226 -3.40 -0.41 12.33
N ASN A 227 -3.95 0.28 13.33
CA ASN A 227 -3.33 1.41 14.04
C ASN A 227 -2.97 2.61 13.15
N ALA A 228 -3.42 2.67 11.89
CA ALA A 228 -3.07 3.78 10.99
C ALA A 228 -3.65 5.14 11.44
N VAL A 229 -4.66 5.13 12.32
CA VAL A 229 -5.22 6.32 12.97
C VAL A 229 -4.21 7.10 13.80
N PHE A 230 -3.19 6.41 14.33
CA PHE A 230 -2.16 7.07 15.12
C PHE A 230 -1.12 7.79 14.27
N ASN A 231 -1.05 7.55 12.95
CA ASN A 231 -0.09 8.24 12.09
C ASN A 231 -0.53 9.71 11.88
N HIS A 232 0.39 10.66 12.09
CA HIS A 232 0.13 12.07 11.79
C HIS A 232 -0.10 12.30 10.29
N ARG A 233 0.74 11.69 9.44
CA ARG A 233 0.54 11.63 7.98
C ARG A 233 0.52 10.16 7.58
N ASN A 234 -0.38 9.77 6.68
CA ASN A 234 -0.39 8.40 6.16
C ASN A 234 0.49 8.29 4.90
N PHE A 235 0.36 7.20 4.14
CA PHE A 235 1.24 6.82 3.01
C PHE A 235 2.75 6.78 3.33
N TRP A 236 3.52 6.09 2.50
CA TRP A 236 4.97 5.97 2.71
C TRP A 236 5.72 7.29 2.49
N ASP A 237 5.26 8.13 1.56
CA ASP A 237 5.87 9.42 1.21
C ASP A 237 5.24 10.61 1.94
N GLY A 238 4.33 10.35 2.89
CA GLY A 238 3.66 11.40 3.65
C GLY A 238 2.57 12.14 2.88
N ARG A 239 2.16 11.68 1.68
CA ARG A 239 0.82 12.04 1.17
C ARG A 239 -0.24 11.63 2.21
N ALA A 240 -1.51 12.01 2.06
CA ALA A 240 -2.51 11.81 3.12
C ALA A 240 -2.19 12.64 4.38
N ARG A 241 -2.30 13.96 4.20
CA ARG A 241 -2.06 15.00 5.21
C ARG A 241 -2.99 14.88 6.42
N ALA A 242 -2.50 15.31 7.59
CA ALA A 242 -3.29 15.42 8.82
C ALA A 242 -4.51 16.34 8.67
N GLU A 243 -4.41 17.35 7.81
CA GLU A 243 -5.50 18.27 7.49
C GLU A 243 -6.26 17.78 6.25
N PHE A 244 -7.51 17.34 6.43
CA PHE A 244 -8.32 16.87 5.31
C PHE A 244 -9.07 18.03 4.64
N ASN A 245 -8.91 18.16 3.32
CA ASN A 245 -9.56 19.21 2.53
C ASN A 245 -10.94 18.81 1.96
N GLY A 246 -11.43 17.60 2.27
CA GLY A 246 -12.73 17.09 1.81
C GLY A 246 -12.74 16.50 0.40
N VAL A 247 -11.65 16.63 -0.38
CA VAL A 247 -11.64 16.31 -1.82
C VAL A 247 -10.55 15.32 -2.20
N ASN A 248 -9.32 15.49 -1.70
CA ASN A 248 -8.17 14.71 -2.15
C ASN A 248 -7.13 14.47 -1.02
N PRO A 249 -6.12 13.61 -1.24
CA PRO A 249 -5.21 13.21 -0.17
C PRO A 249 -4.18 14.24 0.28
N ILE A 250 -4.05 15.38 -0.41
CA ILE A 250 -2.91 16.28 -0.23
C ILE A 250 -3.22 17.51 0.62
N GLY A 251 -4.42 17.58 1.21
CA GLY A 251 -4.78 18.59 2.20
C GLY A 251 -4.50 20.02 1.73
N GLN A 252 -3.74 20.78 2.52
CA GLN A 252 -3.33 22.16 2.23
C GLN A 252 -2.51 22.35 0.95
N LEU A 253 -1.96 21.27 0.36
CA LEU A 253 -1.21 21.36 -0.90
C LEU A 253 -2.12 21.51 -2.13
N ASP A 254 -3.44 21.43 -1.94
CA ASP A 254 -4.43 21.84 -2.94
C ASP A 254 -5.37 22.92 -2.36
N PRO A 255 -4.99 24.21 -2.46
CA PRO A 255 -5.83 25.31 -1.97
C PRO A 255 -7.10 25.53 -2.81
N ALA A 256 -7.24 24.86 -3.96
CA ALA A 256 -8.45 24.94 -4.79
C ALA A 256 -9.53 23.95 -4.34
N ALA A 257 -9.19 23.00 -3.46
CA ALA A 257 -10.14 22.03 -2.92
C ALA A 257 -11.25 22.74 -2.14
N LYS A 258 -12.49 22.48 -2.54
CA LYS A 258 -13.70 23.01 -1.91
C LYS A 258 -14.78 21.95 -1.84
N VAL A 259 -15.62 22.03 -0.82
CA VAL A 259 -16.81 21.19 -0.64
C VAL A 259 -18.06 22.07 -0.65
N ALA A 260 -19.20 21.48 -1.02
CA ALA A 260 -20.47 22.18 -0.97
C ALA A 260 -21.02 22.14 0.46
N HIS A 261 -21.50 23.26 0.97
CA HIS A 261 -22.06 23.38 2.32
C HIS A 261 -23.41 24.09 2.26
N VAL A 262 -24.41 23.57 2.98
CA VAL A 262 -25.73 24.20 3.09
C VAL A 262 -25.75 25.05 4.37
N PRO A 263 -25.68 26.40 4.27
CA PRO A 263 -25.49 27.24 5.45
C PRO A 263 -26.73 27.31 6.37
N ALA A 264 -27.91 27.00 5.83
CA ALA A 264 -29.15 26.88 6.58
C ALA A 264 -30.15 25.99 5.83
N LEU A 265 -31.10 25.38 6.55
CA LEU A 265 -32.11 24.51 5.95
C LEU A 265 -32.85 25.20 4.79
N GLY A 266 -32.80 24.59 3.60
CA GLY A 266 -33.43 25.10 2.39
C GLY A 266 -32.65 26.19 1.64
N ALA A 267 -31.54 26.70 2.20
CA ALA A 267 -30.67 27.65 1.53
C ALA A 267 -29.97 27.02 0.32
N GLN A 268 -29.57 27.86 -0.63
CA GLN A 268 -28.68 27.46 -1.71
C GLN A 268 -27.31 27.08 -1.12
N PRO A 269 -26.70 25.95 -1.52
CA PRO A 269 -25.36 25.60 -1.08
C PRO A 269 -24.31 26.59 -1.58
N GLU A 270 -23.20 26.66 -0.85
CA GLU A 270 -22.00 27.42 -1.20
C GLU A 270 -20.77 26.52 -1.23
N MET A 271 -19.78 26.86 -2.06
CA MET A 271 -18.51 26.15 -2.10
C MET A 271 -17.53 26.77 -1.10
N ILE A 272 -17.19 26.02 -0.06
CA ILE A 272 -16.29 26.48 1.02
C ILE A 272 -14.97 25.71 1.02
N SER A 273 -13.92 26.33 1.55
CA SER A 273 -12.64 25.68 1.83
C SER A 273 -12.60 25.25 3.29
N LEU A 274 -12.07 24.06 3.56
CA LEU A 274 -11.88 23.53 4.92
C LEU A 274 -10.48 23.82 5.49
N ILE A 275 -9.60 24.42 4.68
CA ILE A 275 -8.14 24.47 4.95
C ILE A 275 -7.53 25.87 4.85
N ASP A 276 -8.27 26.89 4.40
CA ASP A 276 -7.75 28.26 4.23
C ASP A 276 -7.96 29.17 5.44
N GLY A 277 -8.53 28.63 6.53
CA GLY A 277 -8.82 29.37 7.76
C GLY A 277 -10.06 30.26 7.70
N SER A 278 -10.81 30.28 6.59
CA SER A 278 -12.06 31.05 6.48
C SER A 278 -13.20 30.47 7.33
N HIS A 279 -13.15 29.16 7.61
CA HIS A 279 -14.14 28.43 8.41
C HIS A 279 -13.43 27.53 9.45
N PRO A 280 -12.82 28.12 10.49
CA PRO A 280 -12.02 27.36 11.47
C PRO A 280 -12.85 26.34 12.27
N ASP A 281 -14.16 26.56 12.42
CA ASP A 281 -15.11 25.64 13.03
C ASP A 281 -15.44 24.42 12.16
N LEU A 282 -15.05 24.46 10.87
CA LEU A 282 -15.20 23.39 9.89
C LEU A 282 -13.84 22.76 9.52
N ALA A 283 -12.75 23.16 10.16
CA ALA A 283 -11.44 22.55 9.92
C ALA A 283 -11.42 21.09 10.42
N LEU A 284 -10.83 20.18 9.61
CA LEU A 284 -10.67 18.77 9.90
C LEU A 284 -9.18 18.44 10.09
N ASP A 285 -8.70 18.56 11.32
CA ASP A 285 -7.38 18.12 11.75
C ASP A 285 -7.39 16.64 12.20
N ASN A 286 -6.22 16.04 12.44
CA ASN A 286 -6.10 14.61 12.78
C ASN A 286 -6.91 13.69 11.83
N ALA A 287 -6.98 14.09 10.56
CA ALA A 287 -7.82 13.49 9.54
C ALA A 287 -7.00 12.83 8.41
N SER A 288 -5.79 12.37 8.74
CA SER A 288 -4.89 11.70 7.78
C SER A 288 -5.50 10.43 7.19
N LEU A 289 -6.35 9.73 7.94
CA LEU A 289 -7.12 8.60 7.44
C LEU A 289 -8.15 9.01 6.38
N ALA A 290 -8.91 10.09 6.60
CA ALA A 290 -9.85 10.60 5.60
C ALA A 290 -9.12 11.07 4.34
N SER A 291 -7.99 11.77 4.49
CA SER A 291 -7.11 12.15 3.38
C SER A 291 -6.62 10.92 2.62
N GLN A 292 -6.21 9.85 3.30
CA GLN A 292 -5.76 8.62 2.67
C GLN A 292 -6.88 7.94 1.89
N ALA A 293 -8.06 7.84 2.50
CA ALA A 293 -9.21 7.11 1.99
C ALA A 293 -9.68 7.62 0.61
N VAL A 294 -9.53 8.91 0.32
CA VAL A 294 -10.01 9.50 -0.95
C VAL A 294 -9.05 9.30 -2.13
N GLY A 295 -7.85 8.76 -1.92
CA GLY A 295 -6.89 8.49 -3.01
C GLY A 295 -7.28 7.29 -3.87
N PRO A 296 -7.37 6.08 -3.29
CA PRO A 296 -7.55 4.84 -4.03
C PRO A 296 -8.78 4.79 -4.97
N PRO A 297 -9.99 5.28 -4.58
CA PRO A 297 -11.20 5.10 -5.40
C PRO A 297 -11.18 5.77 -6.77
N LEU A 298 -10.25 6.71 -7.02
CA LEU A 298 -10.05 7.37 -8.31
C LEU A 298 -8.70 7.05 -8.96
N SER A 299 -7.84 6.27 -8.29
CA SER A 299 -6.55 5.86 -8.82
C SER A 299 -6.75 4.86 -9.95
N ASN A 300 -6.14 5.15 -11.11
CA ASN A 300 -6.21 4.30 -12.30
C ASN A 300 -5.33 3.04 -12.22
N LEU A 301 -4.62 2.89 -11.11
CA LEU A 301 -3.80 1.73 -10.79
C LEU A 301 -4.48 0.89 -9.71
N GLU A 302 -5.11 1.52 -8.71
CA GLU A 302 -5.68 0.84 -7.53
C GLU A 302 -7.10 0.32 -7.76
N MET A 303 -8.05 1.21 -8.07
CA MET A 303 -9.49 0.89 -7.99
C MET A 303 -10.35 1.45 -9.13
N SER A 304 -9.84 2.33 -9.99
CA SER A 304 -10.68 3.05 -10.96
C SER A 304 -10.24 2.87 -12.40
N PHE A 305 -11.18 2.85 -13.34
CA PHE A 305 -10.86 3.17 -14.72
C PHE A 305 -10.51 4.66 -14.84
N ASN A 306 -9.62 5.00 -15.78
CA ASN A 306 -9.10 6.34 -15.96
C ASN A 306 -10.23 7.33 -16.36
N GLY A 307 -10.32 8.46 -15.67
CA GLY A 307 -11.29 9.53 -15.96
C GLY A 307 -12.59 9.47 -15.16
N ARG A 308 -12.77 8.51 -14.24
CA ARG A 308 -13.89 8.51 -13.29
C ARG A 308 -13.66 9.57 -12.20
N ASN A 309 -14.73 10.15 -11.66
CA ASN A 309 -14.69 11.12 -10.55
C ASN A 309 -15.57 10.69 -9.36
N PHE A 310 -15.42 11.38 -8.22
CA PHE A 310 -16.14 11.05 -6.98
C PHE A 310 -17.65 11.25 -7.09
N ALA A 311 -18.13 12.24 -7.85
CA ALA A 311 -19.56 12.47 -8.00
C ALA A 311 -20.26 11.34 -8.76
N ILE A 312 -19.60 10.79 -9.78
CA ILE A 312 -20.06 9.59 -10.49
C ILE A 312 -19.99 8.35 -9.59
N LEU A 313 -18.97 8.24 -8.73
CA LEU A 313 -18.91 7.16 -7.72
C LEU A 313 -20.07 7.29 -6.70
N GLY A 314 -20.37 8.49 -6.22
CA GLY A 314 -21.53 8.75 -5.37
C GLY A 314 -22.82 8.32 -6.07
N ARG A 315 -23.02 8.74 -7.32
CA ARG A 315 -24.14 8.30 -8.16
C ARG A 315 -24.24 6.78 -8.30
N LYS A 316 -23.10 6.11 -8.46
CA LYS A 316 -23.02 4.65 -8.53
C LYS A 316 -23.57 4.00 -7.26
N LEU A 317 -23.20 4.52 -6.09
CA LEU A 317 -23.41 3.82 -4.81
C LEU A 317 -24.67 4.26 -4.06
N VAL A 318 -25.03 5.54 -4.04
CA VAL A 318 -26.07 6.10 -3.15
C VAL A 318 -27.39 5.32 -3.20
N SER A 319 -27.80 4.87 -4.38
CA SER A 319 -29.05 4.10 -4.58
C SER A 319 -28.88 2.57 -4.47
N ARG A 320 -27.65 2.07 -4.33
CA ARG A 320 -27.36 0.63 -4.25
C ARG A 320 -27.53 0.12 -2.83
N ARG A 321 -27.81 -1.19 -2.77
CA ARG A 321 -27.65 -1.99 -1.55
C ARG A 321 -26.15 -2.15 -1.25
N PRO A 322 -25.68 -1.80 -0.05
CA PRO A 322 -24.31 -2.06 0.35
C PRO A 322 -23.99 -3.55 0.37
N LEU A 323 -22.77 -3.89 -0.05
CA LEU A 323 -22.21 -5.25 -0.01
C LEU A 323 -23.07 -6.28 -0.77
N ALA A 324 -23.78 -5.85 -1.83
CA ALA A 324 -24.76 -6.69 -2.54
C ALA A 324 -24.19 -7.98 -3.14
N GLN A 325 -22.86 -8.08 -3.28
CA GLN A 325 -22.15 -9.25 -3.81
C GLN A 325 -21.48 -10.10 -2.73
N GLN A 326 -21.63 -9.74 -1.45
CA GLN A 326 -20.83 -10.28 -0.36
C GLN A 326 -21.73 -10.74 0.79
N LEU A 327 -21.40 -11.87 1.39
CA LEU A 327 -21.97 -12.28 2.67
C LEU A 327 -21.44 -11.41 3.81
N VAL A 328 -22.29 -11.16 4.80
CA VAL A 328 -21.93 -10.49 6.06
C VAL A 328 -22.39 -11.38 7.20
N ALA A 329 -21.51 -11.71 8.13
CA ALA A 329 -21.87 -12.54 9.27
C ALA A 329 -23.02 -11.91 10.08
N SER A 330 -23.93 -12.71 10.62
CA SER A 330 -25.03 -12.21 11.45
C SER A 330 -24.55 -11.54 12.74
N ASP A 331 -23.35 -11.88 13.19
CA ASP A 331 -22.68 -11.36 14.38
C ASP A 331 -21.46 -10.49 14.05
N ASP A 332 -21.38 -9.93 12.84
CA ASP A 332 -20.41 -8.87 12.50
C ASP A 332 -20.51 -7.71 13.51
N SER A 333 -19.36 -7.18 13.93
CA SER A 333 -19.26 -6.23 15.04
C SER A 333 -19.97 -4.90 14.82
N SER A 334 -20.06 -4.41 13.57
CA SER A 334 -20.70 -3.13 13.25
C SER A 334 -21.79 -3.25 12.20
N LEU A 335 -21.83 -4.33 11.42
CA LEU A 335 -22.82 -4.58 10.38
C LEU A 335 -23.86 -5.64 10.76
N GLY A 336 -23.69 -6.36 11.87
CA GLY A 336 -24.56 -7.49 12.24
C GLY A 336 -26.05 -7.15 12.27
N LEU A 337 -26.43 -5.96 12.78
CA LEU A 337 -27.82 -5.49 12.81
C LEU A 337 -28.40 -5.17 11.42
N LEU A 338 -27.54 -4.87 10.45
CA LEU A 338 -27.92 -4.57 9.07
C LEU A 338 -27.77 -5.79 8.15
N SER A 339 -27.13 -6.87 8.62
CA SER A 339 -26.85 -8.05 7.82
C SER A 339 -28.13 -8.74 7.34
N ARG A 340 -28.12 -9.23 6.10
CA ARG A 340 -29.18 -10.06 5.53
C ARG A 340 -28.88 -11.55 5.62
N TRP A 341 -27.93 -11.94 6.47
CA TRP A 341 -27.53 -13.33 6.68
C TRP A 341 -28.74 -14.29 6.71
N PRO A 342 -28.72 -15.42 5.97
CA PRO A 342 -27.59 -15.97 5.19
C PRO A 342 -27.53 -15.49 3.72
N VAL A 343 -28.17 -14.36 3.39
CA VAL A 343 -28.17 -13.80 2.03
C VAL A 343 -27.22 -12.60 1.93
N GLN A 344 -26.65 -12.37 0.75
CA GLN A 344 -25.70 -11.28 0.48
C GLN A 344 -26.28 -9.88 0.72
N GLY A 345 -25.40 -8.96 1.13
CA GLY A 345 -25.65 -7.53 1.32
C GLY A 345 -26.38 -7.16 2.60
N LEU A 346 -26.57 -5.85 2.78
CA LEU A 346 -27.22 -5.26 3.94
C LEU A 346 -28.70 -4.92 3.68
N ASN A 347 -29.52 -4.87 4.73
CA ASN A 347 -30.94 -4.53 4.68
C ASN A 347 -31.16 -3.00 4.73
N THR A 348 -30.45 -2.27 3.88
CA THR A 348 -30.46 -0.80 3.81
C THR A 348 -29.97 -0.32 2.42
N THR A 349 -29.94 0.99 2.21
CA THR A 349 -29.25 1.64 1.09
C THR A 349 -28.09 2.51 1.59
N TYR A 350 -27.13 2.83 0.72
CA TYR A 350 -26.08 3.79 1.07
C TYR A 350 -26.66 5.17 1.42
N ARG A 351 -27.73 5.62 0.74
CA ARG A 351 -28.43 6.85 1.06
C ARG A 351 -28.91 6.89 2.51
N ASP A 352 -29.54 5.81 2.97
CA ASP A 352 -30.08 5.72 4.32
C ASP A 352 -28.95 5.64 5.36
N MET A 353 -27.86 4.93 5.07
CA MET A 353 -26.68 4.91 5.93
C MET A 353 -26.02 6.30 6.04
N ILE A 354 -25.92 7.05 4.94
CA ILE A 354 -25.40 8.42 4.94
C ILE A 354 -26.33 9.34 5.74
N ALA A 355 -27.64 9.25 5.56
CA ALA A 355 -28.62 10.04 6.29
C ALA A 355 -28.63 9.76 7.80
N ALA A 356 -28.32 8.51 8.20
CA ALA A 356 -28.13 8.16 9.60
C ALA A 356 -26.83 8.72 10.18
N ALA A 357 -25.74 8.69 9.41
CA ALA A 357 -24.39 9.03 9.86
C ALA A 357 -24.08 10.54 9.85
N PHE A 358 -24.53 11.29 8.84
CA PHE A 358 -24.07 12.67 8.58
C PHE A 358 -25.10 13.75 8.90
N GLN A 359 -24.60 14.92 9.32
CA GLN A 359 -25.42 16.14 9.42
C GLN A 359 -26.00 16.50 8.05
N ASN A 360 -27.25 16.96 8.02
CA ASN A 360 -27.99 17.20 6.77
C ASN A 360 -27.31 18.26 5.86
N GLU A 361 -26.55 19.19 6.45
CA GLU A 361 -25.88 20.29 5.74
C GLU A 361 -24.82 19.81 4.71
N TRP A 362 -24.43 18.53 4.75
CA TRP A 362 -23.40 17.94 3.89
C TRP A 362 -23.92 17.04 2.78
N TRP A 363 -25.19 16.61 2.82
CA TRP A 363 -25.71 15.61 1.88
C TRP A 363 -27.12 15.89 1.36
N ASP A 364 -27.96 16.61 2.12
CA ASP A 364 -29.35 16.87 1.76
C ASP A 364 -29.54 18.30 1.25
N SER A 365 -30.13 18.44 0.06
CA SER A 365 -30.42 19.76 -0.52
C SER A 365 -31.51 19.68 -1.58
N ALA A 366 -32.28 20.77 -1.68
CA ALA A 366 -33.20 21.00 -2.79
C ALA A 366 -32.48 21.52 -4.06
N TRP A 367 -31.15 21.66 -4.03
CA TRP A 367 -30.33 22.16 -5.13
C TRP A 367 -29.45 21.06 -5.73
N MET A 368 -29.19 21.19 -7.03
CA MET A 368 -28.28 20.35 -7.81
C MET A 368 -27.01 21.12 -8.10
N ALA A 369 -25.86 20.48 -7.93
CA ALA A 369 -24.58 21.01 -8.34
C ALA A 369 -24.36 20.76 -9.83
N GLN A 370 -23.93 21.78 -10.57
CA GLN A 370 -23.46 21.68 -11.94
C GLN A 370 -21.96 21.96 -11.98
N ILE A 371 -21.20 21.02 -12.54
CA ILE A 371 -19.79 21.21 -12.87
C ILE A 371 -19.71 21.85 -14.26
N ASN A 372 -19.11 23.03 -14.33
CA ASN A 372 -18.90 23.78 -15.56
C ASN A 372 -17.62 23.32 -16.28
N PRO A 373 -17.43 23.67 -17.57
CA PRO A 373 -16.23 23.28 -18.32
C PRO A 373 -14.89 23.75 -17.73
N ASP A 374 -14.91 24.80 -16.90
CA ASP A 374 -13.75 25.33 -16.17
C ASP A 374 -13.55 24.69 -14.79
N ASN A 375 -14.30 23.62 -14.48
CA ASN A 375 -14.39 22.93 -13.18
C ASN A 375 -14.99 23.76 -12.03
N SER A 376 -15.50 24.97 -12.29
CA SER A 376 -16.29 25.68 -11.29
C SER A 376 -17.62 24.98 -11.04
N VAL A 377 -18.14 25.10 -9.82
CA VAL A 377 -19.43 24.52 -9.43
C VAL A 377 -20.46 25.63 -9.24
N THR A 378 -21.60 25.49 -9.92
CA THR A 378 -22.80 26.33 -9.73
C THR A 378 -23.95 25.50 -9.20
N PHE A 379 -24.94 26.14 -8.58
CA PHE A 379 -26.12 25.44 -8.05
C PHE A 379 -27.39 25.90 -8.74
N MET A 380 -28.28 24.94 -9.01
CA MET A 380 -29.60 25.19 -9.58
C MET A 380 -30.70 24.45 -8.80
N PRO A 381 -31.95 24.94 -8.77
CA PRO A 381 -33.03 24.23 -8.10
C PRO A 381 -33.25 22.85 -8.71
N SER A 382 -33.39 21.80 -7.90
CA SER A 382 -33.53 20.42 -8.42
C SER A 382 -34.73 20.25 -9.35
N GLY A 383 -35.81 21.01 -9.12
CA GLY A 383 -37.02 20.98 -9.95
C GLY A 383 -36.83 21.52 -11.38
N THR A 384 -35.71 22.19 -11.69
CA THR A 384 -35.41 22.68 -13.04
C THR A 384 -34.53 21.71 -13.85
N VAL A 385 -34.07 20.62 -13.24
CA VAL A 385 -33.19 19.64 -13.88
C VAL A 385 -34.00 18.58 -14.61
N ALA A 386 -33.58 18.25 -15.84
CA ALA A 386 -34.20 17.17 -16.60
C ALA A 386 -33.98 15.82 -15.89
N VAL A 387 -35.01 14.98 -15.83
CA VAL A 387 -34.95 13.65 -15.20
C VAL A 387 -33.82 12.79 -15.78
N SER A 388 -33.54 12.92 -17.08
CA SER A 388 -32.44 12.20 -17.76
C SER A 388 -31.06 12.52 -17.18
N ALA A 389 -30.85 13.73 -16.66
CA ALA A 389 -29.58 14.13 -16.05
C ALA A 389 -29.36 13.45 -14.69
N LEU A 390 -30.44 13.15 -13.95
CA LEU A 390 -30.37 12.44 -12.66
C LEU A 390 -29.92 10.99 -12.83
N SER A 391 -30.27 10.37 -13.94
CA SER A 391 -29.89 8.99 -14.27
C SER A 391 -28.63 8.89 -15.14
N ASN A 392 -27.99 10.00 -15.50
CA ASN A 392 -26.85 9.97 -16.39
C ASN A 392 -25.61 9.43 -15.66
N THR A 393 -25.15 8.25 -16.03
CA THR A 393 -23.96 7.61 -15.45
C THR A 393 -22.71 7.69 -16.34
N SER A 394 -22.77 8.43 -17.45
CA SER A 394 -21.64 8.56 -18.38
C SER A 394 -20.51 9.37 -17.76
N ALA A 395 -19.31 9.22 -18.34
CA ALA A 395 -18.14 10.06 -18.04
C ALA A 395 -18.39 11.56 -18.28
N SER A 396 -19.40 11.91 -19.10
CA SER A 396 -19.79 13.29 -19.39
C SER A 396 -20.86 13.86 -18.45
N ALA A 397 -21.31 13.09 -17.45
CA ALA A 397 -22.24 13.59 -16.45
C ALA A 397 -21.63 14.77 -15.68
N ASN A 398 -22.38 15.87 -15.59
CA ASN A 398 -21.91 17.12 -14.98
C ASN A 398 -22.93 17.76 -14.03
N GLN A 399 -24.05 17.10 -13.73
CA GLN A 399 -25.08 17.58 -12.82
C GLN A 399 -25.32 16.53 -11.75
N PHE A 400 -25.20 16.89 -10.47
CA PHE A 400 -25.16 15.96 -9.34
C PHE A 400 -25.97 16.46 -8.14
N GLN A 401 -26.56 15.53 -7.39
CA GLN A 401 -27.16 15.83 -6.09
C GLN A 401 -26.07 16.19 -5.08
N LEU A 402 -26.41 16.93 -4.01
CA LEU A 402 -25.42 17.30 -2.98
C LEU A 402 -24.69 16.08 -2.40
N ILE A 403 -25.41 15.00 -2.07
CA ILE A 403 -24.86 13.71 -1.61
C ILE A 403 -23.84 13.09 -2.59
N GLU A 404 -24.03 13.30 -3.89
CA GLU A 404 -23.10 12.82 -4.93
C GLU A 404 -21.90 13.77 -5.03
N SER A 405 -22.13 15.08 -5.06
CA SER A 405 -21.07 16.09 -5.17
C SER A 405 -20.10 16.07 -3.99
N ASN A 406 -20.61 15.90 -2.77
CA ASN A 406 -19.80 15.79 -1.55
C ASN A 406 -19.36 14.35 -1.25
N PHE A 407 -19.50 13.41 -2.18
CA PHE A 407 -19.24 12.01 -1.89
C PHE A 407 -17.80 11.75 -1.45
N SER A 408 -16.81 12.55 -1.89
CA SER A 408 -15.42 12.46 -1.39
C SER A 408 -15.31 12.77 0.11
N LEU A 409 -16.02 13.81 0.59
CA LEU A 409 -16.04 14.19 2.01
C LEU A 409 -16.71 13.10 2.86
N ILE A 410 -17.88 12.65 2.40
CA ILE A 410 -18.66 11.57 3.06
C ILE A 410 -17.83 10.28 3.12
N TRP A 411 -17.22 9.90 1.99
CA TRP A 411 -16.35 8.75 1.88
C TRP A 411 -15.17 8.83 2.85
N GLY A 412 -14.42 9.94 2.82
CA GLY A 412 -13.23 10.13 3.66
C GLY A 412 -13.54 10.02 5.15
N LEU A 413 -14.57 10.74 5.61
CA LEU A 413 -14.95 10.75 7.01
C LEU A 413 -15.54 9.42 7.49
N ALA A 414 -16.39 8.77 6.69
CA ALA A 414 -16.93 7.46 7.05
C ALA A 414 -15.82 6.40 7.18
N LEU A 415 -14.90 6.34 6.21
CA LEU A 415 -13.77 5.42 6.28
C LEU A 415 -12.84 5.75 7.45
N GLN A 416 -12.60 7.03 7.76
CA GLN A 416 -11.86 7.41 8.95
C GLN A 416 -12.49 6.88 10.23
N GLU A 417 -13.80 7.07 10.42
CA GLU A 417 -14.49 6.55 11.61
C GLU A 417 -14.35 5.03 11.74
N TYR A 418 -14.48 4.30 10.63
CA TYR A 418 -14.24 2.85 10.63
C TYR A 418 -12.78 2.49 10.95
N MET A 419 -11.81 3.07 10.25
CA MET A 419 -10.39 2.75 10.41
C MET A 419 -9.84 3.17 11.78
N ALA A 420 -10.44 4.19 12.41
CA ALA A 420 -10.14 4.57 13.80
C ALA A 420 -10.53 3.50 14.82
N THR A 421 -11.40 2.55 14.47
CA THR A 421 -11.71 1.40 15.33
C THR A 421 -10.65 0.30 15.25
N LEU A 422 -9.80 0.28 14.22
CA LEU A 422 -8.85 -0.81 13.95
C LEU A 422 -7.58 -0.69 14.83
N VAL A 423 -7.77 -0.74 16.16
CA VAL A 423 -6.71 -0.57 17.17
C VAL A 423 -6.31 -1.92 17.78
N SER A 424 -5.02 -2.24 17.73
CA SER A 424 -4.45 -3.49 18.25
C SER A 424 -3.59 -3.25 19.51
N ASP A 425 -4.27 -3.10 20.64
CA ASP A 425 -3.72 -2.67 21.94
C ASP A 425 -3.64 -3.79 22.99
N ASP A 426 -3.70 -5.07 22.58
CA ASP A 426 -3.69 -6.24 23.49
C ASP A 426 -2.67 -7.32 23.08
N SER A 427 -1.52 -6.89 22.55
CA SER A 427 -0.39 -7.79 22.30
C SER A 427 0.23 -8.30 23.61
N ARG A 428 1.11 -9.31 23.52
CA ARG A 428 1.86 -9.79 24.69
C ARG A 428 2.77 -8.72 25.27
N VAL A 429 3.28 -7.81 24.43
CA VAL A 429 4.07 -6.66 24.86
C VAL A 429 3.21 -5.67 25.64
N ASP A 430 1.98 -5.36 25.20
CA ASP A 430 1.06 -4.48 25.96
C ASP A 430 0.80 -5.02 27.35
N ARG A 431 0.42 -6.31 27.44
CA ARG A 431 0.15 -6.98 28.71
C ARG A 431 1.37 -6.97 29.64
N PHE A 432 2.57 -7.19 29.10
CA PHE A 432 3.80 -7.12 29.88
C PHE A 432 4.06 -5.72 30.43
N LEU A 433 3.88 -4.68 29.61
CA LEU A 433 4.05 -3.27 30.01
C LEU A 433 2.95 -2.79 30.97
N GLU A 434 1.79 -3.46 30.99
CA GLU A 434 0.71 -3.28 31.97
C GLU A 434 0.97 -4.02 33.31
N GLY A 435 2.09 -4.73 33.44
CA GLY A 435 2.51 -5.41 34.67
C GLY A 435 2.30 -6.92 34.68
N HIS A 436 1.83 -7.53 33.60
CA HIS A 436 1.75 -8.99 33.48
C HIS A 436 3.12 -9.57 33.07
N LEU A 437 4.05 -9.64 34.01
CA LEU A 437 5.47 -9.97 33.76
C LEU A 437 5.71 -11.36 33.11
N ASN A 438 4.75 -12.27 33.18
CA ASN A 438 4.82 -13.59 32.54
C ASN A 438 4.31 -13.61 31.09
N ALA A 439 3.85 -12.47 30.54
CA ALA A 439 3.34 -12.39 29.17
C ALA A 439 4.45 -12.54 28.12
N LEU A 440 5.69 -12.12 28.45
CA LEU A 440 6.87 -12.31 27.61
C LEU A 440 7.78 -13.39 28.18
N THR A 441 8.29 -14.25 27.29
CA THR A 441 9.36 -15.19 27.59
C THR A 441 10.69 -14.47 27.85
N ALA A 442 11.66 -15.16 28.46
CA ALA A 442 12.99 -14.58 28.70
C ALA A 442 13.69 -14.14 27.38
N GLN A 443 13.47 -14.89 26.29
CA GLN A 443 14.01 -14.56 24.97
C GLN A 443 13.37 -13.29 24.39
N GLU A 444 12.06 -13.10 24.56
CA GLU A 444 11.37 -11.89 24.12
C GLU A 444 11.75 -10.67 24.95
N GLN A 445 11.99 -10.84 26.25
CA GLN A 445 12.52 -9.78 27.11
C GLN A 445 13.95 -9.37 26.71
N LEU A 446 14.81 -10.34 26.36
CA LEU A 446 16.12 -10.05 25.77
C LEU A 446 15.98 -9.29 24.44
N GLY A 447 15.03 -9.69 23.59
CA GLY A 447 14.75 -9.00 22.33
C GLY A 447 14.27 -7.57 22.53
N MET A 448 13.43 -7.33 23.54
CA MET A 448 12.98 -6.00 23.93
C MET A 448 14.15 -5.14 24.43
N ASP A 449 15.09 -5.72 25.18
CA ASP A 449 16.30 -5.00 25.62
C ASP A 449 17.21 -4.63 24.44
N VAL A 450 17.41 -5.55 23.50
CA VAL A 450 18.13 -5.28 22.24
C VAL A 450 17.43 -4.15 21.47
N PHE A 451 16.11 -4.20 21.32
CA PHE A 451 15.32 -3.18 20.64
C PHE A 451 15.51 -1.77 21.23
N ARG A 452 15.54 -1.67 22.57
CA ARG A 452 15.68 -0.40 23.30
C ARG A 452 17.11 0.15 23.30
N HIS A 453 18.10 -0.73 23.28
CA HIS A 453 19.50 -0.35 23.50
C HIS A 453 20.36 -0.66 22.29
N LYS A 454 20.97 -1.85 22.24
CA LYS A 454 22.02 -2.20 21.27
C LYS A 454 21.53 -2.10 19.82
N GLY A 455 20.28 -2.47 19.56
CA GLY A 455 19.65 -2.42 18.25
C GLY A 455 19.19 -1.02 17.84
N ARG A 456 19.11 -0.07 18.78
CA ARG A 456 18.68 1.34 18.57
C ARG A 456 17.31 1.52 17.91
N CYS A 457 16.52 0.46 17.78
CA CYS A 457 15.27 0.44 17.02
C CYS A 457 14.26 1.46 17.57
N ILE A 458 14.22 1.62 18.89
CA ILE A 458 13.32 2.55 19.59
C ILE A 458 13.52 4.02 19.18
N ARG A 459 14.66 4.39 18.60
CA ARG A 459 14.94 5.78 18.24
C ARG A 459 14.07 6.30 17.10
N CYS A 460 13.58 5.41 16.23
CA CYS A 460 12.60 5.72 15.19
C CYS A 460 11.24 5.05 15.48
N HIS A 461 11.27 3.91 16.16
CA HIS A 461 10.08 3.13 16.56
C HIS A 461 9.75 3.34 18.04
N GLY A 462 9.64 4.61 18.45
CA GLY A 462 9.42 5.02 19.84
C GLY A 462 7.98 4.87 20.31
N GLY A 463 7.83 5.00 21.63
CA GLY A 463 6.53 5.15 22.27
C GLY A 463 5.59 3.92 22.20
N PRO A 464 4.36 4.08 22.71
CA PRO A 464 3.32 3.05 22.66
C PRO A 464 2.88 2.67 21.24
N GLU A 465 2.94 3.59 20.27
CA GLU A 465 2.59 3.37 18.88
C GLU A 465 3.68 2.65 18.08
N THR A 466 4.89 2.54 18.62
CA THR A 466 6.09 1.97 17.98
C THR A 466 6.48 2.68 16.67
N THR A 467 6.28 4.00 16.63
CA THR A 467 6.65 4.88 15.51
C THR A 467 6.72 6.34 15.96
N ASN A 468 7.75 7.06 15.52
CA ASN A 468 7.86 8.51 15.73
C ASN A 468 7.02 9.31 14.71
N ALA A 469 6.38 8.65 13.73
CA ALA A 469 5.46 9.31 12.80
C ALA A 469 4.04 9.48 13.38
N SER A 470 3.87 9.31 14.70
CA SER A 470 2.58 9.35 15.38
C SER A 470 2.07 10.77 15.64
N VAL A 471 0.77 10.92 15.84
CA VAL A 471 0.14 12.17 16.28
C VAL A 471 0.66 12.59 17.66
N SER A 472 0.77 11.65 18.61
CA SER A 472 1.26 11.92 19.96
C SER A 472 2.69 12.48 19.97
N ASN A 473 3.56 11.95 19.12
CA ASN A 473 4.94 12.42 18.99
C ASN A 473 5.07 13.75 18.24
N ILE A 474 4.15 14.09 17.33
CA ILE A 474 4.26 15.28 16.47
C ILE A 474 3.41 16.46 16.95
N VAL A 475 2.25 16.20 17.56
CA VAL A 475 1.23 17.21 17.90
C VAL A 475 1.08 17.39 19.42
N ASP A 476 1.06 16.29 20.19
CA ASP A 476 0.81 16.32 21.64
C ASP A 476 2.09 16.33 22.49
N GLY A 477 3.26 16.30 21.84
CA GLY A 477 4.57 16.22 22.47
C GLY A 477 4.91 17.43 23.33
N LEU A 478 5.62 17.15 24.43
CA LEU A 478 6.03 18.05 25.51
C LEU A 478 7.08 19.09 25.10
N ILE A 479 7.22 19.39 23.81
CA ILE A 479 8.13 20.40 23.28
C ILE A 479 7.37 21.25 22.24
N ILE A 480 7.59 22.55 22.35
CA ILE A 480 7.26 23.69 21.48
C ILE A 480 6.84 23.29 20.04
N PRO A 481 5.91 24.00 19.35
CA PRO A 481 5.41 23.75 17.97
C PRO A 481 6.42 23.43 16.83
N ALA A 482 7.71 23.38 17.13
CA ALA A 482 8.83 22.95 16.31
C ALA A 482 8.96 21.41 16.11
N GLU A 483 8.24 20.52 16.80
CA GLU A 483 8.44 19.04 16.68
C GLU A 483 8.02 18.41 15.33
N LEU A 484 7.38 19.19 14.45
CA LEU A 484 7.10 18.77 13.07
C LEU A 484 8.39 18.62 12.24
N LEU A 485 9.43 19.38 12.60
CA LEU A 485 10.72 19.45 11.91
C LEU A 485 11.85 19.35 12.92
N GLU A 486 12.74 18.40 12.72
CA GLU A 486 13.87 18.20 13.63
C GLU A 486 15.18 18.56 12.95
N HIS A 487 16.17 18.91 13.78
CA HIS A 487 17.54 19.01 13.33
C HIS A 487 18.33 17.80 13.82
N MET A 488 19.02 17.13 12.90
CA MET A 488 19.93 16.03 13.26
C MET A 488 21.23 16.13 12.48
N PHE A 489 22.25 15.48 13.02
CA PHE A 489 23.41 15.09 12.21
C PHE A 489 22.98 13.95 11.28
N MET A 490 23.38 14.02 10.01
CA MET A 490 23.15 12.95 9.03
C MET A 490 24.34 12.01 8.98
N GLY A 491 24.25 10.94 8.20
CA GLY A 491 25.33 9.97 7.98
C GLY A 491 26.65 10.60 7.51
N ASP A 492 26.60 11.76 6.82
CA ASP A 492 27.80 12.49 6.38
C ASP A 492 28.43 13.37 7.46
N GLY A 493 27.90 13.33 8.69
CA GLY A 493 28.37 14.11 9.84
C GLY A 493 27.99 15.59 9.80
N ASN A 494 27.22 16.04 8.81
CA ASN A 494 26.74 17.41 8.72
C ASN A 494 25.31 17.52 9.24
N PHE A 495 24.97 18.73 9.69
CA PHE A 495 23.67 19.04 10.26
C PHE A 495 22.64 19.36 9.17
N ALA A 496 21.41 18.85 9.32
CA ALA A 496 20.30 19.13 8.41
C ALA A 496 18.95 19.18 9.14
N VAL A 497 17.97 19.80 8.47
CA VAL A 497 16.55 19.80 8.87
C VAL A 497 15.82 18.71 8.11
N TYR A 498 14.92 17.99 8.78
CA TYR A 498 14.13 16.93 8.18
C TYR A 498 12.71 16.89 8.76
N ASP A 499 11.82 16.16 8.09
CA ASP A 499 10.45 15.91 8.55
C ASP A 499 10.45 14.82 9.64
N ASN A 500 10.02 15.14 10.86
CA ASN A 500 10.00 14.16 11.95
C ASN A 500 9.16 12.91 11.59
N GLY A 501 9.66 11.73 11.95
CA GLY A 501 9.06 10.43 11.61
C GLY A 501 9.33 9.94 10.18
N PHE A 502 10.08 10.68 9.35
CA PHE A 502 10.49 10.27 8.00
C PHE A 502 12.01 10.10 7.91
N TYR A 503 12.47 8.87 7.64
CA TYR A 503 13.90 8.56 7.63
C TYR A 503 14.32 7.82 6.35
N ASN A 504 15.53 8.10 5.88
CA ASN A 504 16.20 7.30 4.86
C ASN A 504 17.08 6.28 5.58
N THR A 505 16.73 4.99 5.44
CA THR A 505 17.42 3.88 6.12
C THR A 505 18.47 3.18 5.26
N GLY A 506 18.76 3.70 4.06
CA GLY A 506 19.65 3.02 3.12
C GLY A 506 19.04 1.77 2.48
N MET A 507 17.71 1.66 2.41
CA MET A 507 17.03 0.49 1.82
C MET A 507 17.21 0.39 0.30
N ARG A 508 17.13 1.53 -0.39
CA ARG A 508 17.34 1.65 -1.85
C ARG A 508 18.22 2.86 -2.12
N PRO A 509 18.94 2.88 -3.26
CA PRO A 509 19.77 4.00 -3.62
C PRO A 509 18.91 5.25 -3.82
N CYS A 510 19.25 6.31 -3.11
CA CYS A 510 18.77 7.65 -3.34
C CYS A 510 19.89 8.65 -3.06
N ALA A 511 20.69 8.91 -4.09
CA ALA A 511 21.75 9.90 -3.99
C ALA A 511 21.12 11.28 -4.17
N GLY A 512 21.05 12.02 -3.07
CA GLY A 512 20.78 13.46 -3.09
C GLY A 512 21.83 14.22 -3.89
N LEU A 513 21.79 15.56 -3.84
CA LEU A 513 22.82 16.42 -4.41
C LEU A 513 24.21 15.90 -4.02
N GLN A 514 24.96 15.40 -5.01
CA GLN A 514 26.33 14.94 -4.82
C GLN A 514 27.21 16.14 -4.40
N PRO A 515 28.38 15.92 -3.78
CA PRO A 515 29.32 17.00 -3.45
C PRO A 515 29.77 17.87 -4.64
N ASN A 516 29.56 17.40 -5.88
CA ASN A 516 29.80 18.14 -7.14
C ASN A 516 28.58 18.96 -7.62
N GLY A 517 27.46 18.96 -6.88
CA GLY A 517 26.22 19.64 -7.23
C GLY A 517 25.29 18.88 -8.19
N GLN A 518 25.60 17.64 -8.59
CA GLN A 518 24.76 16.84 -9.49
C GLN A 518 23.84 15.87 -8.74
N GLN A 519 22.62 15.72 -9.20
CA GLN A 519 21.66 14.76 -8.64
C GLN A 519 21.95 13.35 -9.17
N GLY A 520 22.13 12.36 -8.30
CA GLY A 520 22.25 10.96 -8.69
C GLY A 520 20.89 10.34 -9.01
N SER A 521 20.87 9.12 -9.54
CA SER A 521 19.62 8.36 -9.66
C SER A 521 19.06 8.03 -8.28
N CYS A 522 17.74 8.00 -8.18
CA CYS A 522 17.03 7.62 -6.96
C CYS A 522 15.88 6.69 -7.32
N ASP A 523 15.77 5.55 -6.66
CA ASP A 523 14.70 4.58 -6.95
C ASP A 523 13.33 5.10 -6.50
N ASP A 524 13.28 5.93 -5.46
CA ASP A 524 12.08 6.61 -5.01
C ASP A 524 12.44 7.77 -4.06
N LEU A 525 12.00 8.99 -4.40
CA LEU A 525 12.28 10.20 -3.62
C LEU A 525 11.56 10.21 -2.26
N GLY A 526 10.56 9.36 -2.03
CA GLY A 526 9.77 9.37 -0.80
C GLY A 526 9.14 10.74 -0.53
N VAL A 527 9.29 11.26 0.69
CA VAL A 527 8.81 12.59 1.09
C VAL A 527 9.57 13.74 0.41
N GLY A 528 10.68 13.44 -0.27
CA GLY A 528 11.41 14.39 -1.12
C GLY A 528 10.67 14.78 -2.39
N ALA A 529 9.66 14.03 -2.83
CA ALA A 529 8.91 14.35 -4.04
C ALA A 529 8.04 15.62 -3.91
N SER A 530 7.54 16.11 -5.04
CA SER A 530 6.53 17.18 -5.13
C SER A 530 5.21 16.64 -5.68
N ILE A 531 4.10 17.32 -5.37
CA ILE A 531 2.76 16.92 -5.80
C ILE A 531 1.82 18.12 -6.03
N GLY A 532 0.68 17.83 -6.65
CA GLY A 532 -0.44 18.75 -6.78
C GLY A 532 -0.32 19.68 -7.99
N PRO A 533 -1.36 20.48 -8.26
CA PRO A 533 -1.40 21.38 -9.42
C PRO A 533 -0.32 22.47 -9.37
N LEU A 534 0.15 22.82 -8.17
CA LEU A 534 1.20 23.81 -7.94
C LEU A 534 2.61 23.20 -7.83
N ASN A 535 2.74 21.87 -7.99
CA ASN A 535 4.01 21.13 -7.87
C ASN A 535 4.78 21.44 -6.57
N LEU A 536 4.06 21.41 -5.44
CA LEU A 536 4.61 21.74 -4.12
C LEU A 536 5.30 20.53 -3.48
N PRO A 537 6.40 20.71 -2.72
CA PRO A 537 7.06 19.63 -1.99
C PRO A 537 6.12 18.91 -1.02
N LEU A 538 6.32 17.59 -0.87
CA LEU A 538 5.68 16.81 0.19
C LEU A 538 6.33 17.05 1.55
N SER A 539 7.65 17.30 1.57
CA SER A 539 8.39 17.62 2.80
C SER A 539 7.98 18.98 3.35
N ASN A 540 7.59 19.00 4.62
CA ASN A 540 7.34 20.23 5.37
C ASN A 540 8.62 21.07 5.46
N ALA A 541 9.78 20.44 5.65
CA ALA A 541 11.05 21.14 5.72
C ALA A 541 11.35 21.92 4.42
N ARG A 542 11.09 21.30 3.26
CA ARG A 542 11.19 21.98 1.94
C ARG A 542 10.12 23.05 1.75
N LEU A 543 8.90 22.80 2.19
CA LEU A 543 7.81 23.78 2.13
C LEU A 543 8.13 25.06 2.91
N GLN A 544 8.77 24.96 4.08
CA GLN A 544 9.16 26.13 4.88
C GLN A 544 10.09 27.09 4.12
N GLN A 545 10.94 26.55 3.24
CA GLN A 545 11.88 27.36 2.44
C GLN A 545 11.21 28.07 1.25
N MET A 546 9.98 27.70 0.89
CA MET A 546 9.27 28.33 -0.22
C MET A 546 8.70 29.69 0.19
N PRO A 547 8.84 30.76 -0.61
CA PRO A 547 8.29 32.09 -0.31
C PRO A 547 6.77 32.11 -0.01
N ASN A 548 6.00 31.32 -0.76
CA ASN A 548 4.54 31.24 -0.68
C ASN A 548 4.06 29.91 -0.09
N SER A 549 4.71 29.46 0.99
CA SER A 549 4.35 28.20 1.65
C SER A 549 2.89 28.22 2.13
N PRO A 550 2.08 27.18 1.83
CA PRO A 550 0.72 27.08 2.35
C PRO A 550 0.68 26.62 3.81
N VAL A 551 1.81 26.14 4.35
CA VAL A 551 1.93 25.74 5.76
C VAL A 551 2.41 26.91 6.62
N THR A 552 2.03 26.92 7.89
CA THR A 552 2.46 27.94 8.85
C THR A 552 3.98 27.99 8.94
N ARG A 553 4.57 29.19 8.76
CA ARG A 553 6.02 29.37 8.86
C ARG A 553 6.51 29.15 10.29
N VAL A 554 7.59 28.38 10.43
CA VAL A 554 8.32 28.25 11.69
C VAL A 554 9.66 28.97 11.53
N GLU A 555 9.99 29.90 12.44
CA GLU A 555 11.20 30.75 12.36
C GLU A 555 12.53 29.96 12.30
N PHE A 556 12.48 28.68 12.66
CA PHE A 556 13.61 27.77 12.76
C PHE A 556 14.21 27.32 11.42
N VAL A 557 13.47 27.45 10.30
CA VAL A 557 13.92 27.02 8.97
C VAL A 557 14.10 28.22 8.04
N GLY A 558 15.35 28.65 7.89
CA GLY A 558 15.76 29.69 6.95
C GLY A 558 16.06 29.18 5.54
N PRO A 559 16.22 30.09 4.57
CA PRO A 559 16.44 29.76 3.15
C PRO A 559 17.79 29.08 2.87
N THR A 560 18.73 29.12 3.82
CA THR A 560 20.08 28.54 3.68
C THR A 560 20.26 27.25 4.47
N ASN A 561 19.26 26.83 5.26
CA ASN A 561 19.34 25.58 5.99
C ASN A 561 19.39 24.40 5.01
N ARG A 562 20.23 23.40 5.31
CA ARG A 562 20.26 22.15 4.56
C ARG A 562 19.02 21.34 4.90
N ILE A 563 18.29 20.90 3.88
CA ILE A 563 17.11 20.04 4.03
C ILE A 563 17.45 18.65 3.49
N VAL A 564 17.08 17.61 4.23
CA VAL A 564 17.13 16.21 3.78
C VAL A 564 15.73 15.64 3.76
N ALA A 565 15.41 14.94 2.67
CA ALA A 565 14.07 14.39 2.42
C ALA A 565 14.09 13.28 1.36
N ASP A 566 15.12 13.24 0.51
CA ASP A 566 15.17 12.29 -0.59
C ASP A 566 15.42 10.87 -0.08
N GLY A 567 14.56 9.94 -0.50
CA GLY A 567 14.58 8.54 -0.07
C GLY A 567 14.14 8.35 1.37
N ALA A 568 13.57 9.38 2.00
CA ALA A 568 13.01 9.27 3.35
C ALA A 568 11.53 8.88 3.29
N PHE A 569 11.17 7.90 4.13
CA PHE A 569 9.83 7.34 4.20
C PHE A 569 9.30 7.35 5.62
N LYS A 570 7.97 7.41 5.73
CA LYS A 570 7.27 7.33 7.02
C LYS A 570 7.69 6.08 7.78
N THR A 571 8.07 6.25 9.02
CA THR A 571 8.35 5.12 9.92
C THR A 571 7.07 4.35 10.20
N PRO A 572 6.98 3.06 9.84
CA PRO A 572 5.79 2.27 10.13
C PRO A 572 5.76 1.89 11.62
N GLY A 573 4.55 1.79 12.20
CA GLY A 573 4.38 1.09 13.46
C GLY A 573 4.74 -0.39 13.31
N LEU A 574 5.27 -1.01 14.38
CA LEU A 574 5.73 -2.40 14.39
C LEU A 574 4.73 -3.38 15.01
N ARG A 575 3.58 -2.89 15.48
CA ARG A 575 2.48 -3.74 15.97
C ARG A 575 1.95 -4.62 14.85
N ASN A 576 1.79 -5.92 15.14
CA ASN A 576 1.41 -6.96 14.19
C ASN A 576 2.40 -7.19 13.02
N VAL A 577 3.65 -6.74 13.11
CA VAL A 577 4.63 -6.85 12.01
C VAL A 577 4.86 -8.31 11.57
N GLU A 578 4.62 -9.30 12.44
CA GLU A 578 4.65 -10.72 12.07
C GLU A 578 3.72 -11.08 10.90
N LEU A 579 2.61 -10.36 10.74
CA LEU A 579 1.51 -10.70 9.84
C LEU A 579 1.53 -9.91 8.52
N THR A 580 2.51 -9.02 8.32
CA THR A 580 2.49 -8.02 7.24
C THR A 580 3.65 -8.16 6.25
N ALA A 581 4.17 -9.38 6.08
CA ALA A 581 5.14 -9.66 5.02
C ALA A 581 4.49 -9.46 3.63
N PRO A 582 5.23 -8.97 2.62
CA PRO A 582 6.66 -8.67 2.65
C PRO A 582 6.93 -7.27 3.23
N TYR A 583 8.19 -7.00 3.60
CA TYR A 583 8.59 -5.84 4.38
C TYR A 583 9.20 -4.71 3.56
N PHE A 584 9.26 -3.52 4.18
CA PHE A 584 9.66 -2.23 3.60
C PHE A 584 8.69 -1.66 2.56
N HIS A 585 8.88 -0.38 2.22
CA HIS A 585 8.09 0.33 1.21
C HIS A 585 8.21 -0.28 -0.20
N ASN A 586 9.22 -1.12 -0.46
CA ASN A 586 9.39 -1.83 -1.73
C ASN A 586 8.96 -3.31 -1.66
N GLY A 587 8.59 -3.82 -0.49
CA GLY A 587 8.23 -5.23 -0.31
C GLY A 587 9.40 -6.17 -0.60
N GLY A 588 10.65 -5.71 -0.50
CA GLY A 588 11.83 -6.43 -0.97
C GLY A 588 12.39 -7.47 0.00
N MET A 589 11.80 -7.64 1.18
CA MET A 589 12.20 -8.66 2.16
C MET A 589 11.03 -9.53 2.59
N LEU A 590 11.27 -10.83 2.70
CA LEU A 590 10.25 -11.82 3.01
C LEU A 590 10.11 -12.07 4.51
N THR A 591 11.20 -12.03 5.27
CA THR A 591 11.20 -12.45 6.68
C THR A 591 11.74 -11.37 7.62
N LEU A 592 11.30 -11.40 8.88
CA LEU A 592 11.83 -10.49 9.91
C LEU A 592 13.32 -10.70 10.17
N GLU A 593 13.82 -11.92 9.96
CA GLU A 593 15.25 -12.23 10.03
C GLU A 593 16.03 -11.43 8.97
N GLN A 594 15.53 -11.34 7.72
CA GLN A 594 16.14 -10.51 6.67
C GLN A 594 16.12 -9.03 7.04
N VAL A 595 15.02 -8.53 7.64
CA VAL A 595 14.89 -7.15 8.13
C VAL A 595 15.93 -6.85 9.22
N VAL A 596 16.07 -7.74 10.21
CA VAL A 596 17.06 -7.58 11.29
C VAL A 596 18.48 -7.65 10.73
N GLU A 597 18.76 -8.52 9.76
CA GLU A 597 20.07 -8.59 9.11
C GLU A 597 20.42 -7.32 8.35
N PHE A 598 19.44 -6.70 7.69
CA PHE A 598 19.59 -5.40 7.03
C PHE A 598 20.04 -4.30 7.99
N TYR A 599 19.34 -4.13 9.11
CA TYR A 599 19.75 -3.14 10.10
C TYR A 599 21.08 -3.52 10.77
N ASN A 600 21.32 -4.80 11.02
CA ASN A 600 22.56 -5.26 11.66
C ASN A 600 23.82 -4.94 10.85
N ARG A 601 23.73 -4.98 9.50
CA ARG A 601 24.84 -4.60 8.61
C ARG A 601 24.92 -3.10 8.31
N GLY A 602 24.00 -2.29 8.83
CA GLY A 602 23.96 -0.83 8.65
C GLY A 602 23.25 -0.36 7.39
N GLY A 603 22.29 -1.12 6.86
CA GLY A 603 21.60 -0.83 5.60
C GLY A 603 22.33 -1.35 4.37
N ASP A 604 21.68 -1.33 3.21
CA ASP A 604 22.22 -1.87 1.94
C ASP A 604 22.92 -0.78 1.11
N PHE A 605 22.42 0.44 1.17
CA PHE A 605 22.85 1.58 0.38
C PHE A 605 23.30 2.78 1.25
N ALA A 606 23.69 2.53 2.50
CA ALA A 606 24.11 3.60 3.43
C ALA A 606 25.21 4.49 2.85
N ASN A 607 26.24 3.89 2.22
CA ASN A 607 27.32 4.63 1.58
C ASN A 607 26.83 5.52 0.41
N PHE A 608 25.82 5.06 -0.32
CA PHE A 608 25.23 5.82 -1.43
C PHE A 608 24.33 6.96 -0.93
N ASN A 609 23.66 6.74 0.20
CA ASN A 609 22.68 7.64 0.76
C ASN A 609 23.26 8.61 1.81
N MET A 610 24.57 8.63 2.04
CA MET A 610 25.22 9.32 3.17
C MET A 610 24.71 10.76 3.43
N ASN A 611 24.37 11.51 2.38
CA ASN A 611 23.86 12.88 2.49
C ASN A 611 22.42 12.98 3.02
N ASN A 612 21.61 11.92 2.92
CA ASN A 612 20.23 11.85 3.41
C ASN A 612 20.04 10.76 4.49
N LEU A 613 21.04 9.91 4.70
CA LEU A 613 20.98 8.75 5.60
C LEU A 613 20.85 9.22 7.05
N ASP A 614 19.90 8.63 7.78
CA ASP A 614 19.79 8.80 9.21
C ASP A 614 21.06 8.32 9.93
N LEU A 615 21.59 9.11 10.87
CA LEU A 615 22.86 8.83 11.55
C LEU A 615 22.84 7.53 12.38
N ASP A 616 21.67 7.08 12.85
CA ASP A 616 21.58 5.85 13.64
C ASP A 616 21.70 4.58 12.81
N ILE A 617 21.66 4.68 11.48
CA ILE A 617 21.86 3.58 10.55
C ILE A 617 23.37 3.28 10.43
N THR A 618 23.82 2.41 11.33
CA THR A 618 25.21 1.94 11.43
C THR A 618 25.23 0.44 11.75
N PRO A 619 26.33 -0.29 11.47
CA PRO A 619 26.45 -1.69 11.85
C PRO A 619 26.24 -1.89 13.36
N LEU A 620 25.28 -2.74 13.73
CA LEU A 620 24.86 -2.92 15.13
C LEU A 620 25.67 -3.98 15.88
N ASN A 621 26.41 -4.84 15.14
CA ASN A 621 27.20 -5.94 15.70
C ASN A 621 26.40 -6.83 16.67
N LEU A 622 25.14 -7.10 16.34
CA LEU A 622 24.30 -8.07 17.05
C LEU A 622 24.84 -9.48 16.84
N THR A 623 24.90 -10.25 17.92
CA THR A 623 25.17 -11.68 17.91
C THR A 623 23.99 -12.45 17.32
N ALA A 624 24.21 -13.71 16.96
CA ALA A 624 23.14 -14.58 16.45
C ALA A 624 21.96 -14.67 17.44
N ASP A 625 22.25 -14.84 18.74
CA ASP A 625 21.23 -14.94 19.79
C ASP A 625 20.44 -13.64 19.95
N GLU A 626 21.10 -12.48 19.88
CA GLU A 626 20.43 -11.17 19.92
C GLU A 626 19.53 -10.96 18.70
N LYS A 627 19.94 -11.37 17.49
CA LYS A 627 19.09 -11.31 16.28
C LYS A 627 17.83 -12.16 16.46
N VAL A 628 17.98 -13.39 16.95
CA VAL A 628 16.83 -14.29 17.19
C VAL A 628 15.91 -13.73 18.28
N ALA A 629 16.48 -13.20 19.36
CA ALA A 629 15.73 -12.57 20.45
C ALA A 629 14.94 -11.36 19.96
N LEU A 630 15.55 -10.49 19.14
CA LEU A 630 14.88 -9.33 18.56
C LEU A 630 13.71 -9.74 17.67
N VAL A 631 13.87 -10.77 16.81
CA VAL A 631 12.76 -11.29 16.01
C VAL A 631 11.64 -11.87 16.90
N ALA A 632 11.98 -12.58 17.97
CA ALA A 632 10.99 -13.07 18.93
C ALA A 632 10.21 -11.91 19.58
N PHE A 633 10.88 -10.82 19.97
CA PHE A 633 10.21 -9.62 20.47
C PHE A 633 9.27 -8.99 19.43
N LEU A 634 9.71 -8.85 18.17
CA LEU A 634 8.86 -8.31 17.10
C LEU A 634 7.59 -9.14 16.88
N LYS A 635 7.69 -10.47 16.99
CA LYS A 635 6.52 -11.39 16.96
C LYS A 635 5.63 -11.27 18.20
N ALA A 636 6.16 -10.80 19.33
CA ALA A 636 5.37 -10.57 20.54
C ALA A 636 4.52 -9.29 20.49
N LEU A 637 4.76 -8.41 19.51
CA LEU A 637 3.93 -7.23 19.21
C LEU A 637 2.65 -7.58 18.44
N THR A 638 2.40 -8.86 18.15
CA THR A 638 1.18 -9.33 17.50
C THR A 638 0.03 -9.42 18.49
N ASP A 639 -1.09 -8.78 18.13
CA ASP A 639 -2.37 -8.93 18.82
C ASP A 639 -3.12 -10.13 18.24
N GLU A 640 -3.51 -11.07 19.10
CA GLU A 640 -4.20 -12.29 18.65
C GLU A 640 -5.58 -11.98 18.06
N ARG A 641 -6.22 -10.87 18.42
CA ARG A 641 -7.47 -10.44 17.76
C ARG A 641 -7.25 -10.15 16.28
N VAL A 642 -6.09 -9.61 15.90
CA VAL A 642 -5.74 -9.38 14.49
C VAL A 642 -5.48 -10.71 13.79
N ARG A 643 -4.69 -11.60 14.41
CA ARG A 643 -4.36 -12.92 13.84
C ARG A 643 -5.61 -13.76 13.54
N TYR A 644 -6.59 -13.69 14.44
CA TYR A 644 -7.85 -14.41 14.32
C TYR A 644 -8.99 -13.56 13.77
N GLU A 645 -8.75 -12.32 13.33
CA GLU A 645 -9.77 -11.41 12.79
C GLU A 645 -11.00 -11.27 13.69
N GLN A 646 -10.77 -11.23 14.99
CA GLN A 646 -11.79 -10.94 15.99
C GLN A 646 -12.12 -9.45 15.95
N ALA A 647 -13.30 -9.08 16.43
CA ALA A 647 -13.69 -7.68 16.50
C ALA A 647 -12.60 -6.83 17.20
N PRO A 648 -12.28 -5.65 16.65
CA PRO A 648 -12.95 -4.95 15.53
C PRO A 648 -12.44 -5.31 14.12
N PHE A 649 -11.59 -6.32 13.98
CA PHE A 649 -10.95 -6.73 12.72
C PHE A 649 -11.76 -7.74 11.88
N ASP A 650 -12.98 -8.07 12.33
CA ASP A 650 -13.92 -8.90 11.59
C ASP A 650 -14.41 -8.18 10.33
N HIS A 651 -14.80 -8.93 9.30
CA HIS A 651 -15.06 -8.35 7.98
C HIS A 651 -16.09 -9.13 7.13
N PRO A 652 -16.75 -8.46 6.16
CA PRO A 652 -17.55 -9.11 5.11
C PRO A 652 -16.75 -10.07 4.22
N GLU A 653 -17.44 -10.96 3.52
CA GLU A 653 -16.84 -11.83 2.49
C GLU A 653 -16.16 -11.01 1.41
N LEU A 654 -15.08 -11.52 0.83
CA LEU A 654 -14.37 -10.86 -0.25
C LEU A 654 -13.86 -11.86 -1.29
N PHE A 655 -13.87 -11.44 -2.55
CA PHE A 655 -13.30 -12.18 -3.67
C PHE A 655 -12.15 -11.37 -4.27
N VAL A 656 -10.93 -11.71 -3.90
CA VAL A 656 -9.72 -10.95 -4.27
C VAL A 656 -9.09 -11.57 -5.50
N SER A 657 -8.62 -10.76 -6.45
CA SER A 657 -7.84 -11.28 -7.59
C SER A 657 -6.56 -11.96 -7.09
N ASN A 658 -6.25 -13.16 -7.58
CA ASN A 658 -5.01 -13.87 -7.27
C ASN A 658 -4.09 -13.94 -8.51
N GLY A 659 -3.99 -12.82 -9.22
CA GLY A 659 -3.34 -12.73 -10.53
C GLY A 659 -4.16 -13.32 -11.68
N ALA A 660 -3.62 -13.23 -12.88
CA ALA A 660 -4.20 -13.86 -14.06
C ALA A 660 -3.98 -15.37 -14.07
N ILE A 661 -4.94 -16.10 -14.63
CA ILE A 661 -4.77 -17.51 -14.97
C ILE A 661 -3.69 -17.60 -16.07
N GLY A 662 -2.57 -18.24 -15.76
CA GLY A 662 -1.35 -18.08 -16.55
C GLY A 662 -0.09 -17.86 -15.72
N ASP A 663 0.96 -17.45 -16.40
CA ASP A 663 2.22 -16.96 -15.85
C ASP A 663 2.63 -15.64 -16.55
N GLN A 664 3.88 -15.21 -16.37
CA GLN A 664 4.44 -13.99 -16.98
C GLN A 664 4.65 -14.10 -18.51
N LYS A 665 4.53 -15.29 -19.08
CA LYS A 665 4.78 -15.55 -20.51
C LYS A 665 3.47 -15.77 -21.25
N ARG A 666 2.45 -16.25 -20.56
CA ARG A 666 1.15 -16.56 -21.16
C ARG A 666 0.02 -16.47 -20.16
N VAL A 667 -1.04 -15.77 -20.55
CA VAL A 667 -2.31 -15.70 -19.81
C VAL A 667 -3.49 -16.09 -20.69
N LEU A 668 -4.61 -16.49 -20.08
CA LEU A 668 -5.87 -16.69 -20.80
C LEU A 668 -6.55 -15.35 -21.05
N SER A 669 -6.99 -15.10 -22.29
CA SER A 669 -7.77 -13.92 -22.65
C SER A 669 -9.26 -14.15 -22.45
N ASP A 670 -9.98 -13.14 -21.97
CA ASP A 670 -11.45 -13.13 -21.91
C ASP A 670 -12.11 -12.69 -23.23
N GLY A 671 -11.32 -12.42 -24.28
CA GLY A 671 -11.79 -11.95 -25.59
C GLY A 671 -12.03 -10.44 -25.68
N THR A 672 -11.94 -9.71 -24.57
CA THR A 672 -12.06 -8.23 -24.51
C THR A 672 -10.71 -7.53 -24.39
N GLY A 673 -9.63 -8.31 -24.46
CA GLY A 673 -8.24 -7.86 -24.25
C GLY A 673 -7.80 -7.88 -22.78
N LYS A 674 -8.67 -8.33 -21.86
CA LYS A 674 -8.29 -8.59 -20.46
C LYS A 674 -7.88 -10.03 -20.29
N ALA A 675 -6.99 -10.26 -19.32
CA ALA A 675 -6.72 -11.61 -18.86
C ALA A 675 -7.85 -12.10 -17.94
N ILE A 676 -8.14 -13.40 -18.00
CA ILE A 676 -9.05 -14.05 -17.04
C ILE A 676 -8.32 -14.13 -15.69
N MET A 677 -8.93 -13.60 -14.64
CA MET A 677 -8.37 -13.57 -13.30
C MET A 677 -8.65 -14.88 -12.55
N ASP A 678 -7.65 -15.35 -11.80
CA ASP A 678 -7.90 -16.26 -10.70
C ASP A 678 -8.42 -15.47 -9.49
N THR A 679 -9.20 -16.10 -8.61
CA THR A 679 -9.89 -15.42 -7.51
C THR A 679 -9.72 -16.20 -6.21
N LEU A 680 -9.14 -15.53 -5.22
CA LEU A 680 -9.07 -15.98 -3.84
C LEU A 680 -10.39 -15.64 -3.14
N HIS A 681 -11.05 -16.64 -2.58
CA HIS A 681 -12.21 -16.45 -1.72
C HIS A 681 -11.75 -16.25 -0.28
N VAL A 682 -12.11 -15.09 0.29
CA VAL A 682 -11.91 -14.76 1.70
C VAL A 682 -13.30 -14.76 2.36
N PRO A 683 -13.62 -15.79 3.16
CA PRO A 683 -14.93 -15.87 3.82
C PRO A 683 -15.14 -14.69 4.78
N GLN A 684 -16.40 -14.32 5.00
CA GLN A 684 -16.78 -13.38 6.05
C GLN A 684 -16.38 -13.91 7.42
N THR A 685 -15.94 -13.01 8.29
CA THR A 685 -15.62 -13.29 9.68
C THR A 685 -16.58 -12.47 10.57
N GLY A 686 -17.18 -13.10 11.59
CA GLY A 686 -17.99 -12.41 12.59
C GLY A 686 -17.14 -11.95 13.78
N LYS A 687 -17.73 -11.26 14.77
CA LYS A 687 -16.99 -10.70 15.91
C LYS A 687 -16.13 -11.69 16.70
N GLY A 688 -16.47 -12.98 16.66
CA GLY A 688 -15.74 -14.06 17.33
C GLY A 688 -14.45 -14.49 16.61
N GLY A 689 -14.20 -14.00 15.40
CA GLY A 689 -13.01 -14.33 14.61
C GLY A 689 -13.06 -15.71 13.95
N ARG A 690 -11.94 -16.07 13.33
CA ARG A 690 -11.68 -17.38 12.71
C ARG A 690 -11.24 -18.39 13.76
N THR A 691 -11.54 -19.66 13.51
CA THR A 691 -11.07 -20.79 14.35
C THR A 691 -9.61 -21.15 14.11
N ALA A 692 -9.02 -20.69 13.01
CA ALA A 692 -7.63 -20.91 12.63
C ALA A 692 -7.05 -19.65 12.01
N PRO A 693 -5.74 -19.37 12.20
CA PRO A 693 -5.12 -18.19 11.62
C PRO A 693 -5.04 -18.30 10.09
N ALA A 694 -5.07 -17.16 9.42
CA ALA A 694 -4.82 -17.07 7.99
C ALA A 694 -3.38 -17.50 7.63
N VAL A 695 -3.20 -18.03 6.42
CA VAL A 695 -1.87 -18.41 5.89
C VAL A 695 -1.03 -17.18 5.52
N ASN A 696 0.30 -17.30 5.59
CA ASN A 696 1.24 -16.21 5.32
C ASN A 696 1.43 -15.92 3.81
N PHE A 697 2.19 -14.87 3.48
CA PHE A 697 2.47 -14.33 2.13
C PHE A 697 2.85 -15.37 1.05
N LEU A 698 3.60 -16.43 1.40
CA LEU A 698 4.00 -17.50 0.45
C LEU A 698 3.29 -18.84 0.69
N HIS A 699 2.41 -18.92 1.69
CA HIS A 699 1.55 -20.06 1.91
C HIS A 699 0.16 -19.87 1.29
N THR A 700 -0.02 -18.83 0.45
CA THR A 700 -1.16 -18.74 -0.46
C THR A 700 -1.29 -20.04 -1.27
N PRO A 701 -2.52 -20.53 -1.51
CA PRO A 701 -2.72 -21.76 -2.27
C PRO A 701 -1.97 -21.68 -3.60
N LEU A 702 -1.21 -22.72 -3.93
CA LEU A 702 -0.57 -22.88 -5.24
C LEU A 702 -1.57 -22.50 -6.33
N VAL A 703 -1.12 -21.82 -7.40
CA VAL A 703 -2.00 -21.54 -8.56
C VAL A 703 -2.54 -22.89 -9.01
N PRO A 704 -3.87 -23.14 -8.93
CA PRO A 704 -4.39 -24.46 -9.26
C PRO A 704 -3.97 -24.88 -10.66
N PRO A 705 -3.76 -26.17 -10.95
CA PRO A 705 -3.41 -26.59 -12.31
C PRO A 705 -4.46 -26.10 -13.31
N VAL A 706 -4.02 -25.57 -14.44
CA VAL A 706 -4.87 -24.96 -15.48
C VAL A 706 -4.55 -25.63 -16.81
N LEU A 707 -5.56 -26.23 -17.43
CA LEU A 707 -5.40 -26.90 -18.72
C LEU A 707 -5.33 -25.86 -19.83
N TRP A 708 -4.30 -25.93 -20.67
CA TRP A 708 -4.21 -25.09 -21.86
C TRP A 708 -3.78 -25.89 -23.08
N ALA A 709 -4.29 -25.50 -24.26
CA ALA A 709 -3.84 -26.05 -25.53
C ALA A 709 -3.61 -25.00 -26.63
N SER A 710 -2.64 -25.27 -27.50
CA SER A 710 -2.28 -24.38 -28.61
C SER A 710 -3.35 -24.30 -29.68
N ASN A 711 -3.61 -23.07 -30.17
CA ASN A 711 -4.48 -22.72 -31.29
C ASN A 711 -5.94 -23.17 -31.10
N PRO A 712 -6.91 -22.27 -30.90
CA PRO A 712 -8.32 -22.65 -30.76
C PRO A 712 -8.91 -23.28 -32.04
N THR A 713 -8.26 -23.02 -33.20
CA THR A 713 -8.61 -23.60 -34.49
C THR A 713 -7.35 -24.06 -35.22
N MET A 714 -7.36 -25.27 -35.77
CA MET A 714 -6.32 -25.81 -36.64
C MET A 714 -6.89 -26.09 -38.02
N ILE A 715 -6.19 -25.65 -39.08
CA ILE A 715 -6.65 -25.78 -40.46
C ILE A 715 -5.67 -26.63 -41.26
N PHE A 716 -6.16 -27.70 -41.86
CA PHE A 716 -5.42 -28.55 -42.78
C PHE A 716 -5.98 -28.38 -44.20
N THR A 717 -5.10 -28.38 -45.19
CA THR A 717 -5.49 -28.41 -46.60
C THR A 717 -4.90 -29.66 -47.26
N ALA A 718 -5.75 -30.44 -47.93
CA ALA A 718 -5.38 -31.62 -48.70
C ALA A 718 -5.97 -31.52 -50.12
N SER A 719 -5.43 -32.26 -51.10
CA SER A 719 -6.10 -32.47 -52.40
C SER A 719 -6.74 -33.85 -52.42
N ALA A 720 -7.91 -33.96 -53.05
CA ALA A 720 -8.65 -35.22 -53.19
C ALA A 720 -7.87 -36.30 -53.97
N SER A 721 -6.88 -35.89 -54.78
CA SER A 721 -6.09 -36.78 -55.65
C SER A 721 -4.67 -37.08 -55.12
N ALA A 722 -4.22 -36.40 -54.07
CA ALA A 722 -2.83 -36.50 -53.60
C ALA A 722 -2.61 -37.66 -52.61
N ALA A 723 -1.63 -38.53 -52.90
CA ALA A 723 -1.13 -39.54 -51.95
C ALA A 723 -0.37 -38.92 -50.75
N THR A 724 -0.04 -37.63 -50.84
CA THR A 724 0.72 -36.87 -49.84
C THR A 724 -0.20 -36.39 -48.73
N LYS A 725 0.03 -36.91 -47.52
CA LYS A 725 -0.65 -36.46 -46.30
C LYS A 725 -0.21 -35.03 -45.96
N PRO A 726 -1.12 -34.12 -45.56
CA PRO A 726 -0.74 -32.83 -45.00
C PRO A 726 0.23 -33.03 -43.84
N ALA A 727 1.20 -32.12 -43.69
CA ALA A 727 2.09 -32.14 -42.55
C ALA A 727 1.27 -32.06 -41.25
N GLY A 728 1.60 -32.92 -40.28
CA GLY A 728 0.96 -32.90 -38.98
C GLY A 728 1.23 -31.58 -38.25
N GLN A 729 0.24 -31.08 -37.53
CA GLN A 729 0.37 -29.86 -36.72
C GLN A 729 0.50 -30.23 -35.25
N VAL A 730 1.44 -29.59 -34.55
CA VAL A 730 1.68 -29.85 -33.13
C VAL A 730 0.65 -29.11 -32.29
N LEU A 731 -0.06 -29.85 -31.44
CA LEU A 731 -0.91 -29.36 -30.37
C LEU A 731 -0.14 -29.44 -29.06
N ASN A 732 0.29 -28.29 -28.57
CA ASN A 732 0.95 -28.18 -27.28
C ASN A 732 -0.12 -28.18 -26.20
N ILE A 733 -0.04 -29.12 -25.26
CA ILE A 733 -0.88 -29.13 -24.06
C ILE A 733 0.02 -28.77 -22.87
N ARG A 734 -0.39 -27.80 -22.06
CA ARG A 734 0.40 -27.28 -20.94
C ARG A 734 -0.47 -27.15 -19.69
N ASN A 735 0.20 -27.15 -18.53
CA ASN A 735 -0.34 -26.64 -17.29
C ASN A 735 0.11 -25.18 -17.17
N LEU A 736 -0.82 -24.24 -17.09
CA LEU A 736 -0.53 -22.81 -16.87
C LEU A 736 -0.58 -22.39 -15.39
N GLY A 737 -0.93 -23.32 -14.50
CA GLY A 737 -0.81 -23.17 -13.06
C GLY A 737 0.36 -23.97 -12.51
N GLU A 738 0.30 -24.29 -11.22
CA GLU A 738 1.30 -25.08 -10.51
C GLU A 738 0.84 -26.54 -10.36
N GLY A 739 1.71 -27.40 -9.84
CA GLY A 739 1.46 -28.84 -9.72
C GLY A 739 1.45 -29.58 -11.07
N GLN A 740 0.97 -30.82 -11.05
CA GLN A 740 0.77 -31.64 -12.25
C GLN A 740 -0.73 -31.79 -12.53
N LEU A 741 -1.11 -31.77 -13.82
CA LEU A 741 -2.43 -32.21 -14.28
C LEU A 741 -2.30 -33.32 -15.31
N SER A 742 -3.13 -34.34 -15.16
CA SER A 742 -3.31 -35.39 -16.16
C SER A 742 -4.39 -34.96 -17.15
N TRP A 743 -4.17 -35.22 -18.44
CA TRP A 743 -5.10 -34.88 -19.50
C TRP A 743 -5.34 -36.05 -20.44
N THR A 744 -6.52 -36.07 -21.06
CA THR A 744 -6.90 -36.93 -22.18
C THR A 744 -7.38 -36.06 -23.33
N LEU A 745 -7.26 -36.55 -24.57
CA LEU A 745 -7.82 -35.90 -25.75
C LEU A 745 -8.50 -36.91 -26.67
N ALA A 746 -9.59 -36.47 -27.30
CA ALA A 746 -10.36 -37.24 -28.26
C ALA A 746 -10.94 -36.34 -29.35
N GLY A 747 -11.03 -36.85 -30.58
CA GLY A 747 -11.80 -36.27 -31.68
C GLY A 747 -13.01 -37.16 -32.00
N THR A 748 -13.94 -36.67 -32.83
CA THR A 748 -15.15 -37.43 -33.20
C THR A 748 -15.06 -38.05 -34.60
N GLN A 749 -14.12 -37.57 -35.43
CA GLN A 749 -14.06 -37.94 -36.84
C GLN A 749 -12.96 -38.95 -37.16
N PRO A 750 -13.22 -39.93 -38.05
CA PRO A 750 -12.26 -40.98 -38.40
C PRO A 750 -11.10 -40.49 -39.27
N TRP A 751 -11.24 -39.31 -39.90
CA TRP A 751 -10.18 -38.70 -40.71
C TRP A 751 -9.12 -37.99 -39.88
N LEU A 752 -9.28 -37.90 -38.55
CA LEU A 752 -8.36 -37.24 -37.62
C LEU A 752 -7.64 -38.28 -36.74
N SER A 753 -6.34 -38.08 -36.52
CA SER A 753 -5.50 -38.96 -35.71
C SER A 753 -4.49 -38.18 -34.87
N PHE A 754 -4.05 -38.79 -33.76
CA PHE A 754 -3.18 -38.17 -32.76
C PHE A 754 -1.99 -39.07 -32.46
N THR A 755 -0.80 -38.50 -32.31
CA THR A 755 0.38 -39.27 -31.84
C THR A 755 0.27 -39.65 -30.36
N ARG A 756 -0.53 -38.92 -29.58
CA ARG A 756 -0.79 -39.18 -28.15
C ARG A 756 -2.21 -38.76 -27.81
N THR A 757 -2.93 -39.59 -27.03
CA THR A 757 -4.30 -39.32 -26.58
C THR A 757 -4.41 -39.02 -25.07
N SER A 758 -3.32 -39.12 -24.31
CA SER A 758 -3.27 -38.77 -22.89
C SER A 758 -1.85 -38.42 -22.43
N GLY A 759 -1.72 -37.66 -21.35
CA GLY A 759 -0.42 -37.28 -20.79
C GLY A 759 -0.54 -36.51 -19.48
N VAL A 760 0.59 -35.96 -19.02
CA VAL A 760 0.69 -35.13 -17.81
C VAL A 760 1.38 -33.79 -18.16
N ALA A 761 0.99 -32.70 -17.50
CA ALA A 761 1.61 -31.38 -17.65
C ALA A 761 1.83 -30.69 -16.28
N PRO A 762 3.00 -30.06 -16.02
CA PRO A 762 4.20 -30.08 -16.85
C PRO A 762 4.86 -31.48 -16.81
N ALA A 763 5.47 -31.87 -17.94
CA ALA A 763 6.25 -33.09 -18.05
C ALA A 763 7.67 -32.77 -18.53
N SER A 764 8.65 -33.51 -18.03
CA SER A 764 10.04 -33.47 -18.51
C SER A 764 10.46 -34.88 -18.93
N PRO A 765 10.64 -35.16 -20.23
CA PRO A 765 10.48 -34.25 -21.38
C PRO A 765 9.01 -33.90 -21.68
N ALA A 766 8.78 -32.82 -22.45
CA ALA A 766 7.45 -32.36 -22.82
C ALA A 766 6.67 -33.42 -23.62
N GLN A 767 5.37 -33.57 -23.31
CA GLN A 767 4.50 -34.58 -23.89
C GLN A 767 3.56 -34.02 -24.98
N ASP A 768 4.11 -33.31 -25.98
CA ASP A 768 3.32 -32.75 -27.09
C ASP A 768 2.65 -33.82 -27.96
N THR A 769 1.49 -33.49 -28.54
CA THR A 769 0.73 -34.37 -29.46
C THR A 769 0.65 -33.74 -30.84
N THR A 770 0.79 -34.54 -31.89
CA THR A 770 0.71 -34.08 -33.28
C THR A 770 -0.60 -34.56 -33.87
N LEU A 771 -1.40 -33.63 -34.40
CA LEU A 771 -2.64 -33.89 -35.11
C LEU A 771 -2.33 -34.13 -36.58
N SER A 772 -2.86 -35.22 -37.12
CA SER A 772 -2.70 -35.58 -38.53
C SER A 772 -4.05 -35.94 -39.13
N VAL A 773 -4.25 -35.54 -40.39
CA VAL A 773 -5.51 -35.74 -41.11
C VAL A 773 -5.32 -36.67 -42.31
N SER A 774 -6.36 -37.40 -42.67
CA SER A 774 -6.42 -38.25 -43.87
C SER A 774 -7.60 -37.82 -44.74
N ALA A 775 -7.32 -37.33 -45.95
CA ALA A 775 -8.35 -36.99 -46.94
C ALA A 775 -8.72 -38.16 -47.86
N SER A 776 -8.22 -39.37 -47.57
CA SER A 776 -8.42 -40.55 -48.43
C SER A 776 -9.91 -40.88 -48.56
N GLY A 777 -10.41 -40.92 -49.79
CA GLY A 777 -11.81 -41.22 -50.08
C GLY A 777 -12.80 -40.09 -49.78
N MET A 778 -12.32 -38.88 -49.46
CA MET A 778 -13.17 -37.72 -49.19
C MET A 778 -13.38 -36.88 -50.47
N ALA A 779 -14.61 -36.43 -50.71
CA ALA A 779 -14.91 -35.51 -51.81
C ALA A 779 -14.34 -34.11 -51.52
N PRO A 780 -14.05 -33.29 -52.55
CA PRO A 780 -13.71 -31.89 -52.36
C PRO A 780 -14.77 -31.16 -51.52
N GLY A 781 -14.34 -30.44 -50.48
CA GLY A 781 -15.23 -29.86 -49.48
C GLY A 781 -14.52 -29.45 -48.20
N SER A 782 -15.28 -28.85 -47.27
CA SER A 782 -14.80 -28.48 -45.94
C SER A 782 -15.41 -29.40 -44.89
N TYR A 783 -14.55 -30.05 -44.12
CA TYR A 783 -14.91 -30.95 -43.03
C TYR A 783 -14.45 -30.34 -41.71
N VAL A 784 -15.22 -30.53 -40.64
CA VAL A 784 -14.92 -29.97 -39.31
C VAL A 784 -15.06 -31.07 -38.26
N ASP A 785 -14.11 -31.12 -37.33
CA ASP A 785 -14.18 -31.92 -36.11
C ASP A 785 -13.92 -31.03 -34.89
N THR A 786 -14.36 -31.48 -33.72
CA THR A 786 -14.06 -30.88 -32.42
C THR A 786 -13.20 -31.84 -31.61
N VAL A 787 -11.97 -31.44 -31.31
CA VAL A 787 -11.08 -32.16 -30.40
C VAL A 787 -11.37 -31.68 -28.98
N THR A 788 -11.79 -32.59 -28.11
CA THR A 788 -12.05 -32.32 -26.69
C THR A 788 -10.86 -32.78 -25.86
N ILE A 789 -10.29 -31.88 -25.08
CA ILE A 789 -9.19 -32.16 -24.16
C ILE A 789 -9.74 -32.04 -22.74
N THR A 790 -9.64 -33.11 -21.96
CA THR A 790 -10.20 -33.21 -20.62
C THR A 790 -9.10 -33.40 -19.59
N ALA A 791 -9.09 -32.57 -18.56
CA ALA A 791 -8.31 -32.74 -17.34
C ALA A 791 -9.28 -32.80 -16.15
N PRO A 792 -9.55 -33.98 -15.57
CA PRO A 792 -10.49 -34.13 -14.47
C PRO A 792 -10.12 -33.24 -13.27
N GLY A 793 -11.11 -32.58 -12.67
CA GLY A 793 -10.94 -31.72 -11.50
C GLY A 793 -10.37 -30.33 -11.79
N ILE A 794 -10.09 -30.00 -13.06
CA ILE A 794 -9.55 -28.70 -13.45
C ILE A 794 -10.68 -27.75 -13.87
N LYS A 795 -10.73 -26.55 -13.26
CA LYS A 795 -11.84 -25.59 -13.39
C LYS A 795 -12.15 -25.19 -14.84
N ASN A 796 -11.13 -25.12 -15.70
CA ASN A 796 -11.27 -24.73 -17.11
C ASN A 796 -11.29 -25.92 -18.08
N SER A 797 -11.60 -27.13 -17.60
CA SER A 797 -11.72 -28.35 -18.40
C SER A 797 -13.19 -28.79 -18.55
N PRO A 798 -13.60 -29.36 -19.70
CA PRO A 798 -12.78 -29.61 -20.88
C PRO A 798 -12.56 -28.36 -21.75
N ILE A 799 -11.47 -28.34 -22.50
CA ILE A 799 -11.25 -27.35 -23.57
C ILE A 799 -11.50 -28.00 -24.93
N GLN A 800 -12.01 -27.22 -25.88
CA GLN A 800 -12.34 -27.68 -27.22
C GLN A 800 -11.51 -26.95 -28.27
N ILE A 801 -10.98 -27.71 -29.24
CA ILE A 801 -10.21 -27.21 -30.37
C ILE A 801 -10.95 -27.57 -31.66
N THR A 802 -11.21 -26.58 -32.50
CA THR A 802 -11.84 -26.80 -33.81
C THR A 802 -10.79 -27.24 -34.82
N VAL A 803 -10.99 -28.37 -35.49
CA VAL A 803 -10.13 -28.83 -36.58
C VAL A 803 -10.90 -28.74 -37.89
N ARG A 804 -10.41 -27.96 -38.84
CA ARG A 804 -10.99 -27.83 -40.18
C ARG A 804 -10.07 -28.49 -41.22
N LEU A 805 -10.59 -29.45 -41.96
CA LEU A 805 -9.95 -30.04 -43.13
C LEU A 805 -10.60 -29.51 -44.40
N VAL A 806 -9.83 -28.83 -45.24
CA VAL A 806 -10.25 -28.39 -46.58
C VAL A 806 -9.67 -29.35 -47.61
N VAL A 807 -10.54 -30.11 -48.27
CA VAL A 807 -10.19 -30.98 -49.39
C VAL A 807 -10.43 -30.19 -50.68
N LYS A 808 -9.34 -29.84 -51.37
CA LYS A 808 -9.38 -29.22 -52.69
C LYS A 808 -9.51 -30.29 -53.78
N PRO A 809 -10.00 -29.93 -54.98
CA PRO A 809 -9.99 -30.81 -56.14
C PRO A 809 -8.63 -31.50 -56.38
#